data_AF-G3GX67-F1
#
_entry.id   AF-G3GX67-F1
#
_cell.length_a   1.000
_cell.length_b   1.000
_cell.length_c   1.000
_cell.angle_alpha   90.00
_cell.angle_beta   90.00
_cell.angle_gamma   90.00
#
_symmetry.space_group_name_H-M   'P 1'
#
loop_
_entity.id
_entity.type
_entity.pdbx_description
1 polymer ?
#
loop_
_entity_poly.entity_id
_entity_poly.type
_entity_poly.pdbx_seq_one_letter_code
_entity_poly.pdbx_strand_id
1 'polypeptide(L)'
;MPTNGLHQVLKIQFGLVNDANRYLTAESFGFKVNASASSLKRKQIWVLEPDPGQGTAVLFRSSHLGRYLSAEEDGRVACEVDRPGRDCRFLVLPQPDGRWVLQSEPHGRFFGGTEDQLSCFATAISPAELWTVHLAIHPQAHLLSVSRRRYVHLCLQDDEMAADGDMPWGVDALLTLIFQSRRYCLKSYDSRYLRSDGHLVWEPEARACYTLEFKAGKLAFKDCDGRYLAPVGPAGTLKAGRNTRPGKDELFDLEQSHPQVVLVAANHRYVSVRQGINVSANQDEELDHETFLMQIDQETKKCTFYSSTGGYWTLVTHGGIQATATQVSAQAMFEMEWHGRRVALKASNGRYVCMKKNGQLAAVSDFVGADESFILKLINRPILVLRGRDGFVCHRRGSNQLDTNRSTYDVFHLSFRDGAYQIRGSCVKYLTFLSNFFFSLLALLALAAGLWGLAVKRSPESGWGGALPTDPMLLLVLGGLVVSVVSLSGCLGALCENRCLLHFYCGAVLICLALEALAGTLVVALWGPLQDGLKYSLHAAIIHYWDDPDLCFLLDQVQLGLQCCGVLSYQDWQQNLYFNCSSPGVQACSLPASCCINPQEEGALVNTQCGFGVLHLDQAAAGQIVYLQGCWPVLQQWLRGSIQTIGGCAIAVVMIQGTELLVAACLLRALAAQKAAEDTEPSHL
;
A
#
# COMPACT_ATOMS: atom_id res chain seq x y z
N MET A 1 31.42 20.57 18.74
CA MET A 1 30.77 21.10 17.53
C MET A 1 30.04 22.36 17.95
N PRO A 2 30.43 23.55 17.47
CA PRO A 2 29.63 24.75 17.73
C PRO A 2 28.27 24.54 17.06
N THR A 3 27.21 24.59 17.86
CA THR A 3 25.82 24.41 17.44
C THR A 3 25.39 25.62 16.62
N ASN A 4 25.69 25.61 15.33
CA ASN A 4 25.28 26.65 14.36
C ASN A 4 23.77 26.56 14.08
N GLY A 5 22.87 26.65 15.07
CA GLY A 5 21.41 26.80 14.88
C GLY A 5 20.64 25.72 14.09
N LEU A 6 21.31 24.81 13.37
CA LEU A 6 20.75 23.76 12.52
C LEU A 6 20.24 22.58 13.35
N HIS A 7 20.93 22.29 14.45
CA HIS A 7 20.63 21.19 15.36
C HIS A 7 19.91 21.73 16.59
N GLN A 8 18.65 22.12 16.42
CA GLN A 8 17.81 22.48 17.54
C GLN A 8 17.22 21.19 18.12
N VAL A 9 17.86 20.68 19.18
CA VAL A 9 17.28 19.59 19.98
C VAL A 9 15.88 20.03 20.42
N LEU A 10 14.87 19.28 19.98
CA LEU A 10 13.48 19.62 20.25
C LEU A 10 13.24 19.58 21.76
N LYS A 11 12.74 20.67 22.35
CA LYS A 11 12.09 20.59 23.66
C LYS A 11 10.92 19.65 23.50
N ILE A 12 11.01 18.45 24.06
CA ILE A 12 10.06 17.39 23.77
C ILE A 12 8.70 17.80 24.32
N GLN A 13 7.78 18.11 23.40
CA GLN A 13 6.39 18.39 23.66
C GLN A 13 5.60 17.09 23.51
N PHE A 14 4.68 16.82 24.42
CA PHE A 14 3.86 15.62 24.38
C PHE A 14 2.47 15.88 24.96
N GLY A 15 1.52 15.03 24.58
CA GLY A 15 0.26 14.83 25.28
C GLY A 15 0.33 13.61 26.19
N LEU A 16 -0.46 13.64 27.25
CA LEU A 16 -0.70 12.50 28.12
C LEU A 16 -2.10 11.95 27.82
N VAL A 17 -2.18 10.66 27.52
CA VAL A 17 -3.43 9.96 27.20
C VAL A 17 -3.79 9.05 28.36
N ASN A 18 -4.99 9.20 28.93
CA ASN A 18 -5.46 8.32 30.01
C ASN A 18 -5.96 6.97 29.47
N ASP A 19 -6.40 6.09 30.37
CA ASP A 19 -6.88 4.76 29.98
C ASP A 19 -8.13 4.78 29.09
N ALA A 20 -8.96 5.83 29.21
CA ALA A 20 -10.13 6.08 28.36
C ALA A 20 -9.78 6.72 26.99
N ASN A 21 -8.51 6.72 26.59
CA ASN A 21 -8.02 7.30 25.33
C ASN A 21 -8.32 8.80 25.17
N ARG A 22 -8.34 9.55 26.27
CA ARG A 22 -8.52 11.00 26.29
C ARG A 22 -7.27 11.73 26.74
N TYR A 23 -7.06 12.91 26.16
CA TYR A 23 -5.87 13.72 26.41
C TYR A 23 -6.06 14.62 27.62
N LEU A 24 -5.04 14.63 28.50
CA LEU A 24 -4.91 15.63 29.55
C LEU A 24 -4.88 17.03 28.94
N THR A 25 -5.84 17.84 29.35
CA THR A 25 -6.12 19.16 28.82
C THR A 25 -6.05 20.17 29.94
N ALA A 26 -5.27 21.25 29.73
CA ALA A 26 -5.35 22.42 30.58
C ALA A 26 -6.41 23.38 30.01
N GLU A 27 -7.41 23.74 30.82
CA GLU A 27 -8.45 24.68 30.40
C GLU A 27 -7.91 26.11 30.34
N SER A 28 -8.41 26.89 29.37
CA SER A 28 -7.97 28.27 29.19
C SER A 28 -8.53 29.23 30.24
N PHE A 29 -9.61 28.83 30.92
CA PHE A 29 -10.29 29.60 31.95
C PHE A 29 -10.50 28.72 33.18
N GLY A 30 -10.44 29.31 34.37
CA GLY A 30 -10.64 28.59 35.64
C GLY A 30 -9.49 27.68 36.07
N PHE A 31 -8.39 27.60 35.28
CA PHE A 31 -7.16 26.87 35.60
C PHE A 31 -7.35 25.39 35.98
N LYS A 32 -8.46 24.80 35.56
CA LYS A 32 -8.76 23.38 35.76
C LYS A 32 -8.04 22.52 34.72
N VAL A 33 -7.90 21.24 35.05
CA VAL A 33 -7.45 20.21 34.13
C VAL A 33 -8.52 19.15 33.96
N ASN A 34 -8.66 18.61 32.76
CA ASN A 34 -9.56 17.50 32.45
C ASN A 34 -8.91 16.53 31.46
N ALA A 35 -9.51 15.36 31.28
CA ALA A 35 -9.15 14.36 30.29
C ALA A 35 -10.38 14.02 29.42
N SER A 36 -10.93 15.03 28.73
CA SER A 36 -12.13 14.87 27.89
C SER A 36 -11.81 14.94 26.39
N ALA A 37 -10.68 15.53 26.01
CA ALA A 37 -10.30 15.74 24.62
C ALA A 37 -9.95 14.42 23.90
N SER A 38 -10.53 14.18 22.73
CA SER A 38 -10.22 13.03 21.86
C SER A 38 -9.00 13.25 20.96
N SER A 39 -8.43 14.46 20.96
CA SER A 39 -7.34 14.83 20.06
C SER A 39 -6.27 15.73 20.67
N LEU A 40 -5.02 15.49 20.29
CA LEU A 40 -3.86 16.29 20.67
C LEU A 40 -3.84 17.63 19.91
N LYS A 41 -4.44 18.67 20.50
CA LYS A 41 -4.38 20.05 20.03
C LYS A 41 -3.57 20.91 21.00
N ARG A 42 -3.53 22.22 20.75
CA ARG A 42 -2.73 23.19 21.53
C ARG A 42 -2.92 23.10 23.04
N LYS A 43 -4.14 22.84 23.54
CA LYS A 43 -4.44 22.79 24.99
C LYS A 43 -3.98 21.49 25.67
N GLN A 44 -3.69 20.46 24.88
CA GLN A 44 -3.29 19.12 25.31
C GLN A 44 -1.77 18.94 25.33
N ILE A 45 -1.00 19.97 24.95
CA ILE A 45 0.46 19.90 24.86
C ILE A 45 1.09 20.33 26.18
N TRP A 46 1.91 19.43 26.72
CA TRP A 46 2.70 19.60 27.93
C TRP A 46 4.19 19.52 27.62
N VAL A 47 4.98 20.14 28.47
CA VAL A 47 6.45 20.16 28.43
C VAL A 47 6.94 19.65 29.78
N LEU A 48 7.87 18.68 29.74
CA LEU A 48 8.56 18.21 30.94
C LEU A 48 9.78 19.09 31.19
N GLU A 49 9.86 19.69 32.37
CA GLU A 49 11.00 20.49 32.81
C GLU A 49 11.65 19.82 34.03
N PRO A 50 12.99 19.68 34.07
CA PRO A 50 13.67 19.22 35.26
C PRO A 50 13.52 20.26 36.37
N ASP A 51 13.31 19.82 37.61
CA ASP A 51 13.29 20.72 38.75
C ASP A 51 14.70 21.28 39.00
N PRO A 52 14.88 22.60 39.21
CA PRO A 52 16.19 23.19 39.52
C PRO A 52 16.79 22.74 40.86
N GLY A 53 16.00 22.24 41.80
CA GLY A 53 16.51 21.54 42.98
C GLY A 53 17.03 20.17 42.59
N GLN A 54 18.19 19.74 43.10
CA GLN A 54 18.93 18.50 42.72
C GLN A 54 18.21 17.16 43.01
N GLY A 55 16.89 17.07 42.84
CA GLY A 55 16.07 15.87 43.00
C GLY A 55 15.72 15.18 41.68
N THR A 56 15.11 13.99 41.78
CA THR A 56 14.56 13.24 40.64
C THR A 56 13.19 13.73 40.17
N ALA A 57 12.65 14.77 40.81
CA ALA A 57 11.36 15.35 40.49
C ALA A 57 11.37 16.13 39.18
N VAL A 58 10.22 16.13 38.52
CA VAL A 58 9.97 16.83 37.26
C VAL A 58 8.74 17.71 37.38
N LEU A 59 8.70 18.75 36.55
CA LEU A 59 7.64 19.73 36.49
C LEU A 59 6.91 19.59 35.15
N PHE A 60 5.58 19.59 35.18
CA PHE A 60 4.75 19.57 33.98
C PHE A 60 4.24 20.97 33.66
N ARG A 61 4.76 21.57 32.59
CA ARG A 61 4.37 22.91 32.13
C ARG A 61 3.42 22.82 30.94
N SER A 62 2.27 23.47 31.03
CA SER A 62 1.35 23.65 29.92
C SER A 62 1.99 24.50 28.83
N SER A 63 2.06 23.99 27.60
CA SER A 63 2.70 24.70 26.49
C SER A 63 1.97 25.99 26.12
N HIS A 64 0.63 26.00 26.23
CA HIS A 64 -0.19 27.11 25.78
C HIS A 64 -0.39 28.21 26.83
N LEU A 65 -0.39 27.86 28.12
CA LEU A 65 -0.53 28.82 29.23
C LEU A 65 0.80 29.22 29.84
N GLY A 66 1.83 28.37 29.74
CA GLY A 66 3.10 28.55 30.46
C GLY A 66 3.01 28.23 31.95
N ARG A 67 1.92 27.61 32.42
CA ARG A 67 1.63 27.29 33.83
C ARG A 67 1.96 25.85 34.19
N TYR A 68 2.13 25.59 35.48
CA TYR A 68 2.53 24.28 35.99
C TYR A 68 1.34 23.50 36.57
N LEU A 69 1.35 22.19 36.33
CA LEU A 69 0.46 21.25 37.02
C LEU A 69 0.80 21.23 38.51
N SER A 70 -0.21 21.30 39.38
CA SER A 70 -0.05 21.22 40.83
C SER A 70 -1.04 20.23 41.43
N ALA A 71 -0.60 19.49 42.46
CA ALA A 71 -1.42 18.57 43.24
C ALA A 71 -1.37 18.96 44.73
N GLU A 72 -2.50 19.38 45.27
CA GLU A 72 -2.65 19.75 46.69
C GLU A 72 -2.77 18.51 47.59
N GLU A 73 -2.66 18.71 48.90
CA GLU A 73 -2.74 17.64 49.92
C GLU A 73 -4.13 16.97 49.96
N ASP A 74 -5.20 17.71 49.64
CA ASP A 74 -6.57 17.18 49.52
C ASP A 74 -6.78 16.36 48.21
N GLY A 75 -5.76 16.26 47.37
CA GLY A 75 -5.80 15.56 46.09
C GLY A 75 -6.38 16.38 44.93
N ARG A 76 -6.69 17.66 45.14
CA ARG A 76 -7.14 18.57 44.08
C ARG A 76 -6.00 18.88 43.13
N VAL A 77 -6.33 18.93 41.83
CA VAL A 77 -5.37 19.18 40.76
C VAL A 77 -5.77 20.44 40.00
N ALA A 78 -4.78 21.29 39.73
CA ALA A 78 -4.96 22.53 38.99
C ALA A 78 -3.74 22.83 38.09
N CYS A 79 -3.89 23.79 37.19
CA CYS A 79 -2.82 24.33 36.34
C CYS A 79 -2.80 25.86 36.43
N GLU A 80 -2.74 26.37 37.66
CA GLU A 80 -2.84 27.81 37.95
C GLU A 80 -1.47 28.48 38.14
N VAL A 81 -0.46 27.73 38.59
CA VAL A 81 0.75 28.33 39.14
C VAL A 81 1.73 28.74 38.03
N ASP A 82 2.15 30.02 38.01
CA ASP A 82 3.13 30.55 37.04
C ASP A 82 4.59 30.28 37.45
N ARG A 83 4.87 30.05 38.75
CA ARG A 83 6.19 29.71 39.29
C ARG A 83 6.14 28.39 40.06
N PRO A 84 6.97 27.39 39.75
CA PRO A 84 6.84 26.06 40.35
C PRO A 84 7.07 26.11 41.86
N GLY A 85 6.15 25.52 42.61
CA GLY A 85 6.21 25.34 44.07
C GLY A 85 6.38 23.88 44.47
N ARG A 86 6.27 23.61 45.78
CA ARG A 86 6.38 22.23 46.34
C ARG A 86 5.36 21.27 45.72
N ASP A 87 4.13 21.72 45.54
CA ASP A 87 3.00 20.92 45.03
C ASP A 87 3.04 20.69 43.50
N CYS A 88 3.99 21.31 42.79
CA CYS A 88 4.20 21.10 41.36
C CYS A 88 5.16 19.95 41.03
N ARG A 89 5.74 19.31 42.05
CA ARG A 89 6.80 18.30 41.91
C ARG A 89 6.19 16.90 41.76
N PHE A 90 6.46 16.28 40.62
CA PHE A 90 6.00 14.92 40.33
C PHE A 90 7.18 13.98 40.08
N LEU A 91 7.00 12.71 40.44
CA LEU A 91 7.87 11.60 40.06
C LEU A 91 7.19 10.84 38.91
N VAL A 92 7.91 10.65 37.81
CA VAL A 92 7.46 9.83 36.68
C VAL A 92 7.96 8.41 36.88
N LEU A 93 7.03 7.49 37.13
CA LEU A 93 7.32 6.08 37.36
C LEU A 93 6.93 5.26 36.12
N PRO A 94 7.90 4.80 35.31
CA PRO A 94 7.62 3.98 34.13
C PRO A 94 7.13 2.59 34.53
N GLN A 95 6.07 2.11 33.87
CA GLN A 95 5.49 0.80 34.09
C GLN A 95 6.07 -0.25 33.12
N PRO A 96 5.95 -1.56 33.42
CA PRO A 96 6.44 -2.63 32.55
C PRO A 96 5.83 -2.59 31.14
N ASP A 97 4.55 -2.19 31.04
CA ASP A 97 3.82 -2.03 29.77
C ASP A 97 4.17 -0.73 29.02
N GLY A 98 5.02 0.11 29.61
CA GLY A 98 5.49 1.35 29.02
C GLY A 98 4.66 2.60 29.35
N ARG A 99 3.57 2.46 30.10
CA ARG A 99 2.80 3.62 30.58
C ARG A 99 3.51 4.32 31.73
N TRP A 100 3.10 5.55 32.00
CA TRP A 100 3.60 6.40 33.05
C TRP A 100 2.60 6.45 34.19
N VAL A 101 3.11 6.35 35.41
CA VAL A 101 2.40 6.75 36.61
C VAL A 101 3.02 8.05 37.10
N LEU A 102 2.18 9.02 37.42
CA LEU A 102 2.60 10.30 37.97
C LEU A 102 2.31 10.30 39.47
N GLN A 103 3.36 10.35 40.27
CA GLN A 103 3.24 10.42 41.74
C GLN A 103 3.59 11.83 42.21
N SER A 104 2.75 12.44 43.04
CA SER A 104 3.10 13.67 43.75
C SER A 104 4.27 13.38 44.70
N GLU A 105 5.41 14.03 44.50
CA GLU A 105 6.57 13.88 45.38
C GLU A 105 6.28 14.31 46.83
N PRO A 106 5.63 15.45 47.12
CA PRO A 106 5.38 15.86 48.51
C PRO A 106 4.36 14.99 49.23
N HIS A 107 3.36 14.45 48.52
CA HIS A 107 2.19 13.78 49.14
C HIS A 107 2.18 12.26 48.95
N GLY A 108 3.03 11.72 48.06
CA GLY A 108 3.13 10.29 47.79
C GLY A 108 1.91 9.68 47.08
N ARG A 109 0.95 10.49 46.62
CA ARG A 109 -0.29 10.07 45.95
C ARG A 109 -0.14 10.01 44.44
N PHE A 110 -0.95 9.18 43.78
CA PHE A 110 -0.94 9.01 42.33
C PHE A 110 -2.00 9.85 41.63
N PHE A 111 -1.63 10.44 40.50
CA PHE A 111 -2.47 11.29 39.66
C PHE A 111 -3.14 10.50 38.54
N GLY A 112 -4.47 10.60 38.47
CA GLY A 112 -5.29 9.85 37.52
C GLY A 112 -6.73 10.35 37.44
N GLY A 113 -7.51 9.66 36.60
CA GLY A 113 -8.95 9.88 36.45
C GLY A 113 -9.41 10.00 35.00
N THR A 114 -10.70 10.28 34.84
CA THR A 114 -11.39 10.37 33.55
C THR A 114 -12.21 11.64 33.46
N GLU A 115 -12.33 12.18 32.24
CA GLU A 115 -13.10 13.40 31.96
C GLU A 115 -12.74 14.55 32.91
N ASP A 116 -13.70 15.12 33.62
CA ASP A 116 -13.48 16.24 34.54
C ASP A 116 -13.14 15.78 35.98
N GLN A 117 -13.07 14.47 36.23
CA GLN A 117 -12.82 13.87 37.54
C GLN A 117 -11.34 13.49 37.73
N LEU A 118 -10.45 14.44 37.45
CA LEU A 118 -9.01 14.24 37.70
C LEU A 118 -8.66 14.55 39.15
N SER A 119 -7.91 13.66 39.79
CA SER A 119 -7.43 13.85 41.16
C SER A 119 -6.06 13.21 41.38
N CYS A 120 -5.36 13.66 42.42
CA CYS A 120 -4.07 13.11 42.86
C CYS A 120 -4.18 12.59 44.30
N PHE A 121 -5.09 11.64 44.55
CA PHE A 121 -5.37 11.13 45.89
C PHE A 121 -5.18 9.61 46.05
N ALA A 122 -5.02 8.89 44.93
CA ALA A 122 -4.93 7.44 44.94
C ALA A 122 -3.67 6.95 45.70
N THR A 123 -3.84 5.93 46.54
CA THR A 123 -2.74 5.28 47.30
C THR A 123 -2.18 4.05 46.59
N ALA A 124 -2.87 3.55 45.57
CA ALA A 124 -2.49 2.40 44.78
C ALA A 124 -2.67 2.72 43.29
N ILE A 125 -1.89 2.06 42.44
CA ILE A 125 -1.96 2.24 40.99
C ILE A 125 -3.13 1.40 40.47
N SER A 126 -4.12 2.05 39.86
CA SER A 126 -5.17 1.42 39.08
C SER A 126 -5.03 1.83 37.60
N PRO A 127 -5.84 1.27 36.67
CA PRO A 127 -5.85 1.72 35.29
C PRO A 127 -6.08 3.24 35.13
N ALA A 128 -6.80 3.88 36.05
CA ALA A 128 -7.10 5.31 35.98
C ALA A 128 -5.88 6.23 36.15
N GLU A 129 -4.81 5.75 36.81
CA GLU A 129 -3.55 6.49 37.03
C GLU A 129 -2.49 6.22 35.95
N LEU A 130 -2.82 5.41 34.94
CA LEU A 130 -1.90 5.04 33.87
C LEU A 130 -2.03 6.00 32.68
N TRP A 131 -0.92 6.65 32.34
CA TRP A 131 -0.84 7.61 31.25
C TRP A 131 0.08 7.12 30.13
N THR A 132 -0.36 7.24 28.89
CA THR A 132 0.51 7.02 27.71
C THR A 132 1.03 8.34 27.19
N VAL A 133 2.33 8.41 26.94
CA VAL A 133 2.95 9.58 26.31
C VAL A 133 2.76 9.52 24.79
N HIS A 134 2.13 10.55 24.24
CA HIS A 134 2.03 10.76 22.80
C HIS A 134 2.79 12.04 22.43
N LEU A 135 3.94 11.90 21.77
CA LEU A 135 4.76 13.01 21.29
C LEU A 135 3.92 13.97 20.43
N ALA A 136 3.96 15.25 20.79
CA ALA A 136 3.28 16.33 20.09
C ALA A 136 4.14 16.94 18.99
N ILE A 137 5.33 16.41 18.74
CA ILE A 137 6.20 16.82 17.64
C ILE A 137 5.72 16.21 16.32
N HIS A 138 6.23 16.72 15.20
CA HIS A 138 5.97 16.09 13.91
C HIS A 138 6.64 14.70 13.87
N PRO A 139 5.94 13.63 13.42
CA PRO A 139 6.46 12.26 13.50
C PRO A 139 7.65 12.00 12.57
N GLN A 140 7.83 12.81 11.54
CA GLN A 140 9.00 12.73 10.64
C GLN A 140 10.17 13.52 11.20
N ALA A 141 11.26 12.82 11.55
CA ALA A 141 12.36 13.35 12.32
C ALA A 141 13.68 12.63 11.99
N HIS A 142 14.78 13.17 12.51
CA HIS A 142 16.10 12.56 12.51
C HIS A 142 16.45 12.08 13.92
N LEU A 143 17.06 10.90 14.02
CA LEU A 143 17.43 10.31 15.30
C LEU A 143 18.95 10.38 15.47
N LEU A 144 19.42 11.04 16.52
CA LEU A 144 20.83 11.21 16.84
C LEU A 144 21.20 10.35 18.05
N SER A 145 22.16 9.44 17.90
CA SER A 145 22.69 8.67 19.03
C SER A 145 23.55 9.55 19.93
N VAL A 146 23.25 9.59 21.23
CA VAL A 146 24.00 10.39 22.21
C VAL A 146 25.39 9.80 22.49
N SER A 147 25.52 8.46 22.48
CA SER A 147 26.79 7.78 22.70
C SER A 147 27.75 7.94 21.53
N ARG A 148 27.27 7.73 20.31
CA ARG A 148 28.09 7.82 19.08
C ARG A 148 28.25 9.23 18.55
N ARG A 149 27.31 10.14 18.85
CA ARG A 149 27.20 11.45 18.21
C ARG A 149 27.11 11.30 16.69
N ARG A 150 26.21 10.41 16.26
CA ARG A 150 25.98 10.03 14.86
C ARG A 150 24.49 9.82 14.63
N TYR A 151 24.03 10.17 13.43
CA TYR A 151 22.66 10.07 13.00
C TYR A 151 22.35 8.65 12.54
N VAL A 152 21.11 8.23 12.82
CA VAL A 152 20.57 6.99 12.33
C VAL A 152 20.09 7.19 10.90
N HIS A 153 20.48 6.29 10.01
CA HIS A 153 20.04 6.27 8.63
C HIS A 153 19.87 4.82 8.14
N LEU A 154 19.17 4.65 7.01
CA LEU A 154 19.00 3.35 6.38
C LEU A 154 20.24 2.98 5.54
N CYS A 155 20.97 1.93 5.92
CA CYS A 155 22.03 1.35 5.10
C CYS A 155 21.43 0.30 4.15
N LEU A 156 21.38 0.63 2.85
CA LEU A 156 20.83 -0.29 1.83
C LEU A 156 21.72 -1.50 1.53
N GLN A 157 23.03 -1.41 1.80
CA GLN A 157 23.97 -2.50 1.52
C GLN A 157 23.81 -3.66 2.52
N ASP A 158 23.65 -3.31 3.80
CA ASP A 158 23.57 -4.26 4.91
C ASP A 158 22.12 -4.54 5.37
N ASP A 159 21.16 -3.85 4.76
CA ASP A 159 19.71 -3.94 5.06
C ASP A 159 19.34 -3.67 6.52
N GLU A 160 20.01 -2.68 7.12
CA GLU A 160 19.86 -2.31 8.53
C GLU A 160 19.78 -0.80 8.75
N MET A 161 19.30 -0.39 9.94
CA MET A 161 19.43 1.00 10.39
C MET A 161 20.75 1.16 11.15
N ALA A 162 21.68 1.92 10.59
CA ALA A 162 22.99 2.18 11.16
C ALA A 162 23.05 3.58 11.79
N ALA A 163 23.86 3.73 12.84
CA ALA A 163 24.03 4.97 13.61
C ALA A 163 25.46 5.50 13.48
N ASP A 164 25.90 5.71 12.25
CA ASP A 164 27.24 6.17 11.86
C ASP A 164 27.22 7.41 10.95
N GLY A 165 26.04 7.91 10.57
CA GLY A 165 25.90 9.12 9.75
C GLY A 165 26.43 10.38 10.45
N ASP A 166 27.33 11.12 9.79
CA ASP A 166 27.88 12.38 10.32
C ASP A 166 26.84 13.52 10.32
N MET A 167 25.94 13.51 9.33
CA MET A 167 24.88 14.50 9.14
C MET A 167 23.58 13.81 8.74
N PRO A 168 22.40 14.37 9.06
CA PRO A 168 21.11 13.81 8.68
C PRO A 168 20.76 14.21 7.24
N TRP A 169 21.57 13.80 6.28
CA TRP A 169 21.44 14.14 4.87
C TRP A 169 20.75 13.02 4.08
N GLY A 170 20.10 13.36 2.98
CA GLY A 170 19.46 12.40 2.09
C GLY A 170 18.10 11.90 2.57
N VAL A 171 17.56 10.96 1.81
CA VAL A 171 16.27 10.31 2.06
C VAL A 171 16.39 9.18 3.10
N ASP A 172 17.57 8.59 3.20
CA ASP A 172 17.93 7.50 4.10
C ASP A 172 17.99 7.93 5.57
N ALA A 173 18.31 9.20 5.86
CA ALA A 173 18.26 9.76 7.20
C ALA A 173 16.82 10.03 7.70
N LEU A 174 15.79 9.92 6.85
CA LEU A 174 14.40 10.17 7.23
C LEU A 174 13.84 8.99 8.03
N LEU A 175 13.46 9.26 9.28
CA LEU A 175 12.70 8.33 10.11
C LEU A 175 11.30 8.89 10.35
N THR A 176 10.30 8.00 10.29
CA THR A 176 8.93 8.33 10.64
C THR A 176 8.53 7.52 11.86
N LEU A 177 8.29 8.20 12.98
CA LEU A 177 7.74 7.60 14.18
C LEU A 177 6.26 7.34 13.95
N ILE A 178 5.82 6.09 13.98
CA ILE A 178 4.40 5.71 13.85
C ILE A 178 3.87 5.36 15.24
N PHE A 179 2.93 6.15 15.73
CA PHE A 179 2.24 5.89 16.99
C PHE A 179 1.10 4.90 16.75
N GLN A 180 1.27 3.68 17.23
CA GLN A 180 0.30 2.60 17.12
C GLN A 180 0.25 1.85 18.44
N SER A 181 -0.96 1.52 18.89
CA SER A 181 -1.15 0.67 20.06
C SER A 181 -0.47 1.18 21.34
N ARG A 182 -0.51 2.50 21.58
CA ARG A 182 0.18 3.18 22.71
C ARG A 182 1.71 3.04 22.69
N ARG A 183 2.28 2.60 21.56
CA ARG A 183 3.73 2.43 21.32
C ARG A 183 4.13 3.16 20.03
N TYR A 184 5.44 3.22 19.80
CA TYR A 184 6.05 3.83 18.64
C TYR A 184 6.81 2.80 17.83
N CYS A 185 6.50 2.69 16.55
CA CYS A 185 7.25 1.85 15.62
C CYS A 185 8.10 2.79 14.73
N LEU A 186 9.39 2.49 14.57
CA LEU A 186 10.32 3.30 13.78
C LEU A 186 10.26 2.87 12.32
N LYS A 187 9.75 3.74 11.44
CA LYS A 187 9.57 3.44 10.01
C LYS A 187 10.62 4.16 9.16
N SER A 188 11.31 3.42 8.28
CA SER A 188 12.22 3.95 7.26
C SER A 188 11.47 4.54 6.07
N TYR A 189 12.19 5.27 5.21
CA TYR A 189 11.59 5.91 4.02
C TYR A 189 11.00 4.92 3.01
N ASP A 190 11.54 3.70 2.92
CA ASP A 190 11.07 2.61 2.06
C ASP A 190 9.85 1.86 2.62
N SER A 191 9.29 2.37 3.71
CA SER A 191 8.09 1.88 4.38
C SER A 191 8.24 0.61 5.22
N ARG A 192 9.46 0.21 5.57
CA ARG A 192 9.72 -0.88 6.53
C ARG A 192 9.85 -0.37 7.97
N TYR A 193 9.67 -1.26 8.94
CA TYR A 193 9.73 -1.00 10.37
C TYR A 193 10.95 -1.68 10.99
N LEU A 194 11.61 -1.02 11.93
CA LEU A 194 12.75 -1.58 12.66
C LEU A 194 12.28 -2.56 13.74
N ARG A 195 12.66 -3.83 13.60
CA ARG A 195 12.45 -4.86 14.63
C ARG A 195 13.58 -4.83 15.66
N SER A 196 13.28 -5.26 16.88
CA SER A 196 14.19 -5.21 18.03
C SER A 196 15.49 -6.01 17.86
N ASP A 197 15.57 -6.92 16.89
CA ASP A 197 16.81 -7.65 16.57
C ASP A 197 17.73 -6.92 15.58
N GLY A 198 17.28 -5.81 15.00
CA GLY A 198 18.00 -4.99 14.02
C GLY A 198 17.53 -5.16 12.58
N HIS A 199 16.65 -6.13 12.30
CA HIS A 199 16.13 -6.35 10.95
C HIS A 199 14.94 -5.44 10.61
N LEU A 200 14.74 -5.20 9.32
CA LEU A 200 13.63 -4.42 8.79
C LEU A 200 12.48 -5.31 8.33
N VAL A 201 11.28 -5.04 8.81
CA VAL A 201 10.06 -5.82 8.51
C VAL A 201 8.99 -4.96 7.86
N TRP A 202 8.11 -5.55 7.06
CA TRP A 202 7.04 -4.83 6.37
C TRP A 202 5.82 -4.56 7.26
N GLU A 203 5.69 -5.28 8.37
CA GLU A 203 4.55 -5.18 9.29
C GLU A 203 4.99 -4.73 10.68
N PRO A 204 4.20 -3.88 11.37
CA PRO A 204 4.49 -3.42 12.73
C PRO A 204 4.14 -4.52 13.74
N GLU A 205 4.95 -5.59 13.76
CA GLU A 205 4.87 -6.66 14.75
C GLU A 205 5.18 -6.15 16.17
N ALA A 206 4.81 -6.91 17.21
CA ALA A 206 5.04 -6.51 18.61
C ALA A 206 6.53 -6.19 18.93
N ARG A 207 7.47 -6.86 18.25
CA ARG A 207 8.93 -6.63 18.37
C ARG A 207 9.43 -5.42 17.58
N ALA A 208 8.61 -4.83 16.71
CA ALA A 208 8.93 -3.63 15.95
C ALA A 208 8.34 -2.35 16.56
N CYS A 209 7.68 -2.46 17.72
CA CYS A 209 7.04 -1.34 18.40
C CYS A 209 7.58 -1.17 19.81
N TYR A 210 7.97 0.06 20.10
CA TYR A 210 8.76 0.46 21.26
C TYR A 210 7.97 1.41 22.13
N THR A 211 8.19 1.32 23.43
CA THR A 211 7.73 2.36 24.35
C THR A 211 8.82 3.41 24.54
N LEU A 212 8.45 4.68 24.54
CA LEU A 212 9.35 5.77 24.84
C LEU A 212 9.53 5.93 26.35
N GLU A 213 10.79 5.99 26.77
CA GLU A 213 11.19 6.40 28.11
C GLU A 213 12.02 7.68 28.03
N PHE A 214 11.85 8.56 29.00
CA PHE A 214 12.52 9.85 29.05
C PHE A 214 13.54 9.86 30.17
N LYS A 215 14.80 10.16 29.83
CA LYS A 215 15.89 10.25 30.80
C LYS A 215 16.79 11.41 30.47
N ALA A 216 16.97 12.33 31.43
CA ALA A 216 17.80 13.53 31.28
C ALA A 216 17.48 14.36 30.01
N GLY A 217 16.19 14.46 29.65
CA GLY A 217 15.74 15.18 28.46
C GLY A 217 15.99 14.46 27.12
N LYS A 218 16.43 13.19 27.16
CA LYS A 218 16.67 12.33 25.99
C LYS A 218 15.64 11.20 25.93
N LEU A 219 15.48 10.62 24.75
CA LEU A 219 14.58 9.48 24.50
C LEU A 219 15.34 8.16 24.55
N ALA A 220 14.70 7.14 25.11
CA ALA A 220 15.11 5.75 24.99
C ALA A 220 13.94 4.90 24.48
N PHE A 221 14.21 3.92 23.63
CA PHE A 221 13.20 3.07 23.01
C PHE A 221 13.23 1.68 23.63
N LYS A 222 12.18 1.32 24.38
CA LYS A 222 12.04 0.04 25.09
C LYS A 222 11.25 -0.96 24.26
N ASP A 223 11.82 -2.13 23.98
CA ASP A 223 11.17 -3.24 23.25
C ASP A 223 10.14 -3.98 24.11
N CYS A 224 9.43 -4.95 23.53
CA CYS A 224 8.43 -5.76 24.22
C CYS A 224 9.01 -6.67 25.31
N ASP A 225 10.31 -6.96 25.27
CA ASP A 225 11.02 -7.78 26.26
C ASP A 225 11.64 -6.92 27.38
N GLY A 226 11.39 -5.61 27.37
CA GLY A 226 11.85 -4.65 28.37
C GLY A 226 13.31 -4.20 28.23
N ARG A 227 13.92 -4.44 27.07
CA ARG A 227 15.30 -4.02 26.72
C ARG A 227 15.25 -2.76 25.86
N TYR A 228 16.36 -2.06 25.73
CA TYR A 228 16.41 -0.78 25.02
C TYR A 228 17.21 -0.86 23.72
N LEU A 229 16.78 -0.12 22.71
CA LEU A 229 17.55 0.08 21.48
C LEU A 229 18.88 0.78 21.80
N ALA A 230 19.96 0.27 21.22
CA ALA A 230 21.29 0.87 21.27
C ALA A 230 22.02 0.59 19.94
N PRO A 231 22.97 1.45 19.55
CA PRO A 231 23.78 1.22 18.36
C PRO A 231 24.95 0.26 18.65
N VAL A 232 24.89 -0.94 18.06
CA VAL A 232 25.81 -2.06 18.36
C VAL A 232 26.75 -2.34 17.19
N GLY A 233 28.00 -2.73 17.47
CA GLY A 233 28.98 -3.11 16.44
C GLY A 233 29.63 -1.90 15.73
N PRO A 234 30.53 -2.11 14.76
CA PRO A 234 31.27 -1.01 14.11
C PRO A 234 30.36 0.01 13.42
N ALA A 235 29.43 -0.45 12.58
CA ALA A 235 28.44 0.39 11.89
C ALA A 235 27.39 1.01 12.84
N GLY A 236 27.26 0.48 14.06
CA GLY A 236 26.28 0.98 15.02
C GLY A 236 24.85 0.58 14.67
N THR A 237 24.67 -0.64 14.17
CA THR A 237 23.37 -1.27 13.92
C THR A 237 22.43 -1.07 15.10
N LEU A 238 21.27 -0.47 14.84
CA LEU A 238 20.30 -0.15 15.86
C LEU A 238 19.49 -1.41 16.22
N LYS A 239 19.72 -1.96 17.41
CA LYS A 239 19.00 -3.13 17.92
C LYS A 239 18.87 -3.11 19.43
N ALA A 240 17.97 -3.93 19.97
CA ALA A 240 17.80 -4.06 21.41
C ALA A 240 19.07 -4.68 22.03
N GLY A 241 19.64 -3.95 22.99
CA GLY A 241 20.77 -4.41 23.79
C GLY A 241 20.36 -5.42 24.86
N ARG A 242 21.22 -5.61 25.86
CA ARG A 242 20.92 -6.45 27.04
C ARG A 242 20.45 -5.65 28.26
N ASN A 243 20.53 -4.33 28.17
CA ASN A 243 20.25 -3.44 29.29
C ASN A 243 18.74 -3.33 29.53
N THR A 244 18.34 -3.43 30.80
CA THR A 244 16.95 -3.28 31.28
C THR A 244 16.68 -1.91 31.89
N ARG A 245 17.69 -1.03 31.87
CA ARG A 245 17.59 0.40 32.22
C ARG A 245 18.39 1.20 31.20
N PRO A 246 17.92 2.36 30.76
CA PRO A 246 18.61 3.12 29.73
C PRO A 246 19.90 3.74 30.30
N GLY A 247 21.05 3.41 29.70
CA GLY A 247 22.37 3.97 29.99
C GLY A 247 22.63 5.21 29.14
N LYS A 248 23.87 5.47 28.74
CA LYS A 248 24.20 6.52 27.77
C LYS A 248 24.06 6.05 26.32
N ASP A 249 24.22 4.74 26.10
CA ASP A 249 24.19 4.12 24.77
C ASP A 249 22.78 3.97 24.21
N GLU A 250 21.80 3.91 25.11
CA GLU A 250 20.37 3.79 24.80
C GLU A 250 19.66 5.15 24.63
N LEU A 251 20.38 6.27 24.74
CA LEU A 251 19.81 7.61 24.66
C LEU A 251 19.94 8.19 23.26
N PHE A 252 18.85 8.79 22.80
CA PHE A 252 18.73 9.44 21.51
C PHE A 252 18.16 10.84 21.65
N ASP A 253 18.65 11.72 20.78
CA ASP A 253 18.07 13.02 20.49
C ASP A 253 17.19 12.91 19.26
N LEU A 254 16.06 13.63 19.29
CA LEU A 254 15.12 13.69 18.18
C LEU A 254 15.13 15.10 17.62
N GLU A 255 15.51 15.22 16.35
CA GLU A 255 15.63 16.47 15.64
C GLU A 255 14.57 16.56 14.54
N GLN A 256 14.05 17.76 14.29
CA GLN A 256 13.08 17.95 13.23
C GLN A 256 13.73 17.70 11.87
N SER A 257 13.09 16.89 11.03
CA SER A 257 13.53 16.75 9.64
C SER A 257 13.11 17.96 8.84
N HIS A 258 14.07 18.80 8.44
CA HIS A 258 13.81 19.91 7.52
C HIS A 258 13.67 19.42 6.07
N PRO A 259 12.92 20.12 5.21
CA PRO A 259 12.87 19.82 3.78
C PRO A 259 14.28 19.83 3.17
N GLN A 260 14.63 18.77 2.45
CA GLN A 260 15.84 18.72 1.63
C GLN A 260 15.43 18.69 0.17
N VAL A 261 15.98 19.63 -0.59
CA VAL A 261 15.57 19.90 -1.96
C VAL A 261 16.74 19.81 -2.91
N VAL A 262 16.42 19.46 -4.15
CA VAL A 262 17.31 19.52 -5.28
C VAL A 262 16.73 20.54 -6.27
N LEU A 263 17.60 21.36 -6.86
CA LEU A 263 17.23 22.36 -7.84
C LEU A 263 17.76 21.96 -9.22
N VAL A 264 16.89 21.99 -10.24
CA VAL A 264 17.27 21.77 -11.64
C VAL A 264 17.15 23.09 -12.39
N ALA A 265 18.23 23.52 -13.04
CA ALA A 265 18.25 24.75 -13.83
C ALA A 265 17.70 24.54 -15.25
N ALA A 266 17.67 25.61 -16.05
CA ALA A 266 17.16 25.60 -17.43
C ALA A 266 17.91 24.65 -18.37
N ASN A 267 19.18 24.35 -18.08
CA ASN A 267 19.99 23.40 -18.84
C ASN A 267 19.72 21.92 -18.50
N HIS A 268 18.67 21.63 -17.71
CA HIS A 268 18.33 20.30 -17.21
C HIS A 268 19.39 19.63 -16.33
N ARG A 269 20.32 20.41 -15.78
CA ARG A 269 21.33 19.93 -14.83
C ARG A 269 21.01 20.32 -13.40
N TYR A 270 21.48 19.52 -12.47
CA TYR A 270 21.36 19.74 -11.04
C TYR A 270 22.33 20.82 -10.58
N VAL A 271 21.79 21.71 -9.74
CA VAL A 271 22.57 22.69 -8.98
C VAL A 271 23.40 21.97 -7.94
N SER A 272 24.68 22.30 -7.86
CA SER A 272 25.69 21.57 -7.09
C SER A 272 26.70 22.52 -6.46
N VAL A 273 27.31 22.06 -5.36
CA VAL A 273 28.52 22.64 -4.75
C VAL A 273 29.78 21.79 -4.97
N ARG A 274 29.73 20.79 -5.86
CA ARG A 274 30.86 19.88 -6.13
C ARG A 274 32.08 20.57 -6.73
N GLN A 275 31.87 21.63 -7.51
CA GLN A 275 32.94 22.40 -8.16
C GLN A 275 33.65 23.38 -7.21
N GLY A 276 33.33 23.33 -5.91
CA GLY A 276 33.92 24.15 -4.87
C GLY A 276 32.90 25.10 -4.26
N ILE A 277 33.34 26.32 -3.98
CA ILE A 277 32.54 27.28 -3.20
C ILE A 277 31.35 27.86 -4.00
N ASN A 278 31.50 27.99 -5.32
CA ASN A 278 30.48 28.55 -6.19
C ASN A 278 29.38 27.52 -6.46
N VAL A 279 28.13 27.97 -6.35
CA VAL A 279 26.97 27.15 -6.67
C VAL A 279 26.77 27.12 -8.19
N SER A 280 26.72 25.93 -8.80
CA SER A 280 26.61 25.79 -10.26
C SER A 280 25.73 24.60 -10.69
N ALA A 281 24.98 24.79 -11.78
CA ALA A 281 24.12 23.77 -12.38
C ALA A 281 24.86 22.96 -13.45
N ASN A 282 25.67 21.99 -13.00
CA ASN A 282 26.62 21.28 -13.86
C ASN A 282 26.63 19.75 -13.69
N GLN A 283 25.75 19.19 -12.87
CA GLN A 283 25.75 17.74 -12.56
C GLN A 283 24.49 17.05 -13.12
N ASP A 284 24.60 15.75 -13.38
CA ASP A 284 23.52 14.91 -13.91
C ASP A 284 22.99 13.89 -12.87
N GLU A 285 23.60 13.82 -11.70
CA GLU A 285 23.25 12.90 -10.61
C GLU A 285 22.72 13.66 -9.38
N GLU A 286 21.85 13.01 -8.61
CA GLU A 286 21.32 13.51 -7.33
C GLU A 286 22.13 12.91 -6.18
N LEU A 287 23.21 13.58 -5.76
CA LEU A 287 24.01 13.19 -4.60
C LEU A 287 23.93 14.26 -3.49
N ASP A 288 24.72 14.08 -2.43
CA ASP A 288 24.75 14.98 -1.27
C ASP A 288 25.17 16.42 -1.62
N HIS A 289 25.95 16.60 -2.69
CA HIS A 289 26.41 17.93 -3.15
C HIS A 289 25.35 18.69 -3.95
N GLU A 290 24.32 18.01 -4.44
CA GLU A 290 23.18 18.57 -5.18
C GLU A 290 21.94 18.74 -4.28
N THR A 291 22.00 18.15 -3.10
CA THR A 291 20.98 18.26 -2.06
C THR A 291 21.25 19.47 -1.19
N PHE A 292 20.21 20.26 -0.94
CA PHE A 292 20.26 21.42 -0.05
C PHE A 292 19.16 21.36 1.00
N LEU A 293 19.52 21.56 2.26
CA LEU A 293 18.53 21.70 3.34
C LEU A 293 17.90 23.09 3.24
N MET A 294 16.59 23.13 3.10
CA MET A 294 15.81 24.33 2.92
C MET A 294 15.06 24.70 4.20
N GLN A 295 15.30 25.89 4.72
CA GLN A 295 14.58 26.45 5.87
C GLN A 295 13.83 27.70 5.46
N ILE A 296 12.56 27.81 5.84
CA ILE A 296 11.74 29.00 5.63
C ILE A 296 11.61 29.71 6.96
N ASP A 297 12.05 30.96 7.00
CA ASP A 297 11.92 31.80 8.18
C ASP A 297 10.44 32.17 8.43
N GLN A 298 10.00 32.08 9.67
CA GLN A 298 8.57 32.24 10.00
C GLN A 298 8.11 33.69 9.92
N GLU A 299 8.99 34.65 10.14
CA GLU A 299 8.67 36.09 10.15
C GLU A 299 8.77 36.68 8.75
N THR A 300 9.91 36.49 8.09
CA THR A 300 10.20 37.07 6.77
C THR A 300 9.63 36.28 5.61
N LYS A 301 9.26 35.00 5.81
CA LYS A 301 8.87 34.03 4.77
C LYS A 301 9.93 33.76 3.71
N LYS A 302 11.17 34.23 3.92
CA LYS A 302 12.30 33.96 3.02
C LYS A 302 12.88 32.58 3.30
N CYS A 303 13.43 31.96 2.27
CA CYS A 303 14.10 30.68 2.37
C CYS A 303 15.62 30.84 2.46
N THR A 304 16.26 29.88 3.11
CA THR A 304 17.71 29.71 3.15
C THR A 304 18.03 28.30 2.66
N PHE A 305 19.19 28.14 2.03
CA PHE A 305 19.67 26.87 1.53
C PHE A 305 21.01 26.55 2.19
N TYR A 306 21.09 25.42 2.87
CA TYR A 306 22.30 24.92 3.51
C TYR A 306 22.86 23.74 2.72
N SER A 307 24.17 23.70 2.51
CA SER A 307 24.85 22.65 1.75
C SER A 307 25.48 21.58 2.65
N SER A 308 25.73 20.42 2.07
CA SER A 308 26.50 19.32 2.70
C SER A 308 27.94 19.72 3.05
N THR A 309 28.49 20.76 2.42
CA THR A 309 29.82 21.30 2.75
C THR A 309 29.85 22.14 4.02
N GLY A 310 28.70 22.36 4.67
CA GLY A 310 28.60 23.03 5.95
C GLY A 310 28.31 24.53 5.88
N GLY A 311 27.96 25.07 4.71
CA GLY A 311 27.72 26.49 4.48
C GLY A 311 26.32 26.80 3.93
N TYR A 312 25.80 27.98 4.25
CA TYR A 312 24.62 28.54 3.63
C TYR A 312 24.96 29.19 2.30
N TRP A 313 24.03 29.11 1.35
CA TRP A 313 24.05 29.93 0.16
C TRP A 313 24.02 31.40 0.54
N THR A 314 24.90 32.19 -0.05
CA THR A 314 25.00 33.63 0.19
C THR A 314 25.28 34.37 -1.09
N LEU A 315 24.68 35.55 -1.22
CA LEU A 315 25.01 36.51 -2.25
C LEU A 315 26.35 37.17 -1.92
N VAL A 316 27.29 37.13 -2.86
CA VAL A 316 28.56 37.86 -2.77
C VAL A 316 28.53 39.18 -3.54
N THR A 317 29.47 40.07 -3.26
CA THR A 317 29.48 41.47 -3.75
C THR A 317 29.43 41.61 -5.27
N HIS A 318 29.99 40.66 -6.02
CA HIS A 318 29.95 40.63 -7.48
C HIS A 318 28.70 39.94 -8.06
N GLY A 319 27.68 39.68 -7.24
CA GLY A 319 26.40 39.08 -7.63
C GLY A 319 26.40 37.56 -7.73
N GLY A 320 27.52 36.87 -7.52
CA GLY A 320 27.58 35.41 -7.50
C GLY A 320 26.85 34.79 -6.30
N ILE A 321 26.47 33.52 -6.41
CA ILE A 321 25.94 32.73 -5.29
C ILE A 321 26.99 31.69 -4.86
N GLN A 322 27.33 31.71 -3.57
CA GLN A 322 28.36 30.85 -2.98
C GLN A 322 27.83 30.15 -1.73
N ALA A 323 28.33 28.97 -1.40
CA ALA A 323 27.97 28.22 -0.20
C ALA A 323 29.03 28.36 0.92
N THR A 324 29.30 29.58 1.38
CA THR A 324 30.34 29.88 2.39
C THR A 324 29.81 30.41 3.72
N ALA A 325 28.57 30.87 3.78
CA ALA A 325 28.08 31.56 4.97
C ALA A 325 27.91 30.56 6.12
N THR A 326 28.50 30.85 7.28
CA THR A 326 28.38 29.98 8.47
C THR A 326 27.16 30.31 9.32
N GLN A 327 26.57 31.49 9.13
CA GLN A 327 25.39 31.97 9.83
C GLN A 327 24.38 32.57 8.85
N VAL A 328 23.10 32.50 9.20
CA VAL A 328 22.03 33.10 8.41
C VAL A 328 22.13 34.63 8.52
N SER A 329 22.28 35.30 7.38
CA SER A 329 22.31 36.75 7.25
C SER A 329 21.34 37.20 6.17
N ALA A 330 21.11 38.51 6.03
CA ALA A 330 20.31 39.06 4.94
C ALA A 330 20.77 38.58 3.56
N GLN A 331 22.08 38.39 3.35
CA GLN A 331 22.64 37.92 2.07
C GLN A 331 22.39 36.43 1.81
N ALA A 332 22.11 35.65 2.85
CA ALA A 332 21.81 34.23 2.76
C ALA A 332 20.32 33.90 2.62
N MET A 333 19.46 34.94 2.67
CA MET A 333 18.02 34.81 2.54
C MET A 333 17.54 35.11 1.12
N PHE A 334 16.71 34.23 0.59
CA PHE A 334 16.13 34.32 -0.75
C PHE A 334 14.62 34.36 -0.66
N GLU A 335 13.99 35.20 -1.47
CA GLU A 335 12.55 35.19 -1.67
C GLU A 335 12.23 34.22 -2.81
N MET A 336 11.24 33.34 -2.59
CA MET A 336 10.90 32.28 -3.53
C MET A 336 9.53 32.55 -4.14
N GLU A 337 9.51 32.69 -5.47
CA GLU A 337 8.29 32.96 -6.25
C GLU A 337 7.90 31.72 -7.06
N TRP A 338 6.65 31.29 -6.94
CA TRP A 338 6.11 30.12 -7.64
C TRP A 338 5.49 30.51 -8.98
N HIS A 339 6.08 30.04 -10.08
CA HIS A 339 5.60 30.23 -11.45
C HIS A 339 5.08 28.90 -12.01
N GLY A 340 3.88 28.51 -11.58
CA GLY A 340 3.26 27.24 -11.99
C GLY A 340 4.07 26.03 -11.51
N ARG A 341 4.84 25.42 -12.42
CA ARG A 341 5.69 24.24 -12.15
C ARG A 341 7.15 24.60 -11.87
N ARG A 342 7.51 25.87 -11.90
CA ARG A 342 8.88 26.37 -11.72
C ARG A 342 8.93 27.35 -10.56
N VAL A 343 10.11 27.55 -10.00
CA VAL A 343 10.39 28.54 -8.97
C VAL A 343 11.44 29.52 -9.45
N ALA A 344 11.28 30.78 -9.11
CA ALA A 344 12.30 31.80 -9.25
C ALA A 344 12.79 32.21 -7.85
N LEU A 345 14.09 32.45 -7.73
CA LEU A 345 14.72 32.85 -6.47
C LEU A 345 15.21 34.28 -6.59
N LYS A 346 14.82 35.14 -5.65
CA LYS A 346 15.23 36.55 -5.61
C LYS A 346 16.13 36.79 -4.41
N ALA A 347 17.32 37.31 -4.67
CA ALA A 347 18.33 37.53 -3.63
C ALA A 347 18.13 38.88 -2.91
N SER A 348 18.93 39.12 -1.88
CA SER A 348 18.88 40.34 -1.06
C SER A 348 19.13 41.65 -1.80
N ASN A 349 19.80 41.61 -2.95
CA ASN A 349 19.98 42.77 -3.84
C ASN A 349 18.73 43.12 -4.67
N GLY A 350 17.63 42.38 -4.50
CA GLY A 350 16.39 42.57 -5.24
C GLY A 350 16.38 41.96 -6.65
N ARG A 351 17.43 41.26 -7.05
CA ARG A 351 17.55 40.62 -8.36
C ARG A 351 17.30 39.12 -8.31
N TYR A 352 16.84 38.55 -9.41
CA TYR A 352 16.64 37.12 -9.58
C TYR A 352 17.96 36.40 -9.84
N VAL A 353 18.10 35.23 -9.21
CA VAL A 353 19.16 34.27 -9.43
C VAL A 353 18.96 33.66 -10.81
N CYS A 354 19.95 33.81 -11.69
CA CYS A 354 19.97 33.20 -13.01
C CYS A 354 21.18 32.27 -13.18
N MET A 355 21.02 31.30 -14.05
CA MET A 355 22.09 30.43 -14.51
C MET A 355 22.90 31.11 -15.62
N LYS A 356 24.20 31.28 -15.42
CA LYS A 356 25.13 31.73 -16.46
C LYS A 356 25.40 30.62 -17.48
N LYS A 357 25.95 30.99 -18.65
CA LYS A 357 26.34 30.03 -19.71
C LYS A 357 27.31 28.94 -19.26
N ASN A 358 28.11 29.19 -18.22
CA ASN A 358 29.04 28.21 -17.61
C ASN A 358 28.40 27.37 -16.48
N GLY A 359 27.09 27.50 -16.27
CA GLY A 359 26.33 26.83 -15.22
C GLY A 359 26.35 27.53 -13.86
N GLN A 360 27.21 28.53 -13.62
CA GLN A 360 27.27 29.22 -12.31
C GLN A 360 26.01 30.05 -12.05
N LEU A 361 25.58 30.09 -10.79
CA LEU A 361 24.44 30.90 -10.38
C LEU A 361 24.86 32.31 -9.95
N ALA A 362 24.10 33.31 -10.37
CA ALA A 362 24.30 34.70 -9.98
C ALA A 362 22.99 35.49 -9.93
N ALA A 363 22.81 36.34 -8.93
CA ALA A 363 21.67 37.24 -8.79
C ALA A 363 21.88 38.55 -9.57
N VAL A 364 21.73 38.49 -10.89
CA VAL A 364 21.98 39.62 -11.80
C VAL A 364 20.79 40.05 -12.64
N SER A 365 19.70 39.28 -12.65
CA SER A 365 18.55 39.50 -13.54
C SER A 365 17.43 40.28 -12.86
N ASP A 366 16.77 41.18 -13.60
CA ASP A 366 15.64 41.98 -13.08
C ASP A 366 14.27 41.34 -13.38
N PHE A 367 14.23 40.33 -14.26
CA PHE A 367 12.99 39.66 -14.70
C PHE A 367 13.16 38.13 -14.67
N VAL A 368 12.07 37.41 -14.52
CA VAL A 368 12.07 35.94 -14.56
C VAL A 368 11.95 35.48 -16.02
N GLY A 369 13.06 34.95 -16.56
CA GLY A 369 13.12 34.28 -17.85
C GLY A 369 13.34 32.77 -17.69
N ALA A 370 13.86 32.14 -18.75
CA ALA A 370 14.16 30.71 -18.74
C ALA A 370 15.31 30.39 -17.77
N ASP A 371 16.38 31.18 -17.78
CA ASP A 371 17.60 30.95 -16.99
C ASP A 371 17.42 31.25 -15.48
N GLU A 372 16.37 32.00 -15.12
CA GLU A 372 15.95 32.27 -13.74
C GLU A 372 14.94 31.25 -13.20
N SER A 373 14.44 30.36 -14.06
CA SER A 373 13.44 29.37 -13.71
C SER A 373 14.08 28.04 -13.30
N PHE A 374 13.77 27.59 -12.08
CA PHE A 374 14.27 26.34 -11.52
C PHE A 374 13.13 25.36 -11.27
N ILE A 375 13.44 24.07 -11.35
CA ILE A 375 12.58 23.02 -10.81
C ILE A 375 13.03 22.73 -9.38
N LEU A 376 12.12 22.82 -8.42
CA LEU A 376 12.39 22.47 -7.03
C LEU A 376 11.80 21.08 -6.71
N LYS A 377 12.66 20.10 -6.48
CA LYS A 377 12.30 18.72 -6.10
C LYS A 377 12.60 18.47 -4.64
N LEU A 378 11.59 18.09 -3.86
CA LEU A 378 11.70 17.66 -2.46
C LEU A 378 12.06 16.17 -2.44
N ILE A 379 13.23 15.83 -1.91
CA ILE A 379 13.76 14.46 -1.97
C ILE A 379 13.53 13.67 -0.70
N ASN A 380 13.59 14.30 0.47
CA ASN A 380 13.49 13.61 1.76
C ASN A 380 12.05 13.48 2.27
N ARG A 381 11.07 13.37 1.36
CA ARG A 381 9.65 13.12 1.67
C ARG A 381 8.98 12.16 0.66
N PRO A 382 9.52 10.95 0.41
CA PRO A 382 8.81 9.94 -0.40
C PRO A 382 7.52 9.48 0.29
N ILE A 383 7.54 9.50 1.62
CA ILE A 383 6.37 9.40 2.50
C ILE A 383 6.14 10.75 3.16
N LEU A 384 4.87 11.12 3.30
CA LEU A 384 4.45 12.43 3.77
C LEU A 384 3.40 12.29 4.86
N VAL A 385 3.65 12.93 6.00
CA VAL A 385 2.65 13.15 7.04
C VAL A 385 2.29 14.63 7.04
N LEU A 386 1.00 14.93 7.06
CA LEU A 386 0.50 16.31 7.03
C LEU A 386 -0.16 16.66 8.36
N ARG A 387 0.24 17.80 8.92
CA ARG A 387 -0.35 18.37 10.13
C ARG A 387 -0.79 19.81 9.87
N GLY A 388 -2.09 20.05 10.01
CA GLY A 388 -2.68 21.38 9.99
C GLY A 388 -2.70 22.04 11.38
N ARG A 389 -3.44 23.15 11.49
CA ARG A 389 -3.62 23.87 12.76
C ARG A 389 -4.47 23.08 13.77
N ASP A 390 -5.42 22.29 13.26
CA ASP A 390 -6.43 21.60 14.07
C ASP A 390 -6.13 20.12 14.31
N GLY A 391 -5.10 19.56 13.68
CA GLY A 391 -4.73 18.16 13.79
C GLY A 391 -3.99 17.63 12.56
N PHE A 392 -3.88 16.32 12.47
CA PHE A 392 -3.32 15.62 11.32
C PHE A 392 -4.35 15.41 10.22
N VAL A 393 -3.86 15.24 9.00
CA VAL A 393 -4.68 14.92 7.83
C VAL A 393 -4.77 13.41 7.68
N CYS A 394 -5.99 12.89 7.58
CA CYS A 394 -6.28 11.48 7.33
C CYS A 394 -7.35 11.31 6.26
N HIS A 395 -7.35 10.15 5.62
CA HIS A 395 -8.40 9.73 4.71
C HIS A 395 -9.62 9.24 5.50
N ARG A 396 -10.79 9.80 5.22
CA ARG A 396 -12.04 9.39 5.87
C ARG A 396 -12.53 8.07 5.26
N ARG A 397 -12.70 7.04 6.11
CA ARG A 397 -13.13 5.71 5.67
C ARG A 397 -14.44 5.75 4.88
N GLY A 398 -14.48 5.06 3.74
CA GLY A 398 -15.68 4.95 2.90
C GLY A 398 -16.05 6.20 2.09
N SER A 399 -15.21 7.24 2.07
CA SER A 399 -15.44 8.46 1.30
C SER A 399 -14.14 8.95 0.66
N ASN A 400 -14.23 9.81 -0.35
CA ASN A 400 -13.06 10.49 -0.92
C ASN A 400 -12.70 11.80 -0.16
N GLN A 401 -13.15 11.94 1.09
CA GLN A 401 -12.88 13.12 1.91
C GLN A 401 -11.62 12.94 2.75
N LEU A 402 -10.92 14.05 3.00
CA LEU A 402 -9.79 14.12 3.92
C LEU A 402 -10.23 14.89 5.17
N ASP A 403 -10.08 14.27 6.34
CA ASP A 403 -10.27 14.92 7.63
C ASP A 403 -8.96 15.61 8.04
N THR A 404 -9.02 16.83 8.57
CA THR A 404 -7.83 17.65 8.89
C THR A 404 -7.63 17.93 10.38
N ASN A 405 -8.42 17.26 11.23
CA ASN A 405 -8.51 17.50 12.67
C ASN A 405 -8.27 16.22 13.50
N ARG A 406 -7.64 15.20 12.89
CA ARG A 406 -7.43 13.90 13.52
C ARG A 406 -6.23 13.95 14.46
N SER A 407 -6.25 13.10 15.48
CA SER A 407 -5.18 12.98 16.48
C SER A 407 -4.11 11.98 16.06
N THR A 408 -4.50 11.01 15.23
CA THR A 408 -3.65 10.10 14.49
C THR A 408 -3.38 10.66 13.10
N TYR A 409 -2.31 10.22 12.45
CA TYR A 409 -1.94 10.62 11.09
C TYR A 409 -1.94 9.43 10.14
N ASP A 410 -2.34 9.68 8.90
CA ASP A 410 -2.10 8.77 7.80
C ASP A 410 -0.78 9.11 7.11
N VAL A 411 -0.13 8.10 6.54
CA VAL A 411 1.08 8.26 5.73
C VAL A 411 0.68 8.26 4.26
N PHE A 412 0.94 9.37 3.59
CA PHE A 412 0.71 9.52 2.15
C PHE A 412 2.00 9.28 1.36
N HIS A 413 1.88 8.83 0.12
CA HIS A 413 3.02 8.73 -0.79
C HIS A 413 3.10 9.95 -1.69
N LEU A 414 4.29 10.53 -1.80
CA LEU A 414 4.55 11.69 -2.63
C LEU A 414 5.30 11.25 -3.89
N SER A 415 4.73 11.48 -5.07
CA SER A 415 5.43 11.28 -6.33
C SER A 415 5.64 12.61 -7.05
N PHE A 416 6.89 12.91 -7.35
CA PHE A 416 7.28 14.11 -8.08
C PHE A 416 7.13 13.91 -9.59
N ARG A 417 6.56 14.90 -10.29
CA ARG A 417 6.45 14.92 -11.75
C ARG A 417 6.58 16.36 -12.25
N ASP A 418 7.74 16.69 -12.82
CA ASP A 418 8.01 17.97 -13.52
C ASP A 418 7.52 19.19 -12.74
N GLY A 419 8.07 19.40 -11.54
CA GLY A 419 7.77 20.58 -10.71
C GLY A 419 6.42 20.54 -9.97
N ALA A 420 5.61 19.50 -10.19
CA ALA A 420 4.40 19.23 -9.43
C ALA A 420 4.52 17.94 -8.61
N TYR A 421 3.68 17.83 -7.58
CA TYR A 421 3.60 16.65 -6.73
C TYR A 421 2.22 16.01 -6.82
N GLN A 422 2.17 14.69 -6.94
CA GLN A 422 0.96 13.91 -6.76
C GLN A 422 1.02 13.24 -5.38
N ILE A 423 -0.01 13.46 -4.58
CA ILE A 423 -0.18 12.82 -3.28
C ILE A 423 -1.12 11.63 -3.48
N ARG A 424 -0.64 10.41 -3.21
CA ARG A 424 -1.40 9.18 -3.38
C ARG A 424 -1.72 8.56 -2.01
N GLY A 425 -2.98 8.22 -1.81
CA GLY A 425 -3.41 7.26 -0.76
C GLY A 425 -3.33 5.82 -1.28
N SER A 426 -3.51 4.84 -0.40
CA SER A 426 -3.55 3.42 -0.79
C SER A 426 -4.78 3.12 -1.66
N CYS A 427 -4.58 3.00 -2.99
CA CYS A 427 -5.62 2.73 -4.00
C CYS A 427 -5.99 1.23 -4.15
N VAL A 428 -5.30 0.35 -3.40
CA VAL A 428 -5.42 -1.12 -3.53
C VAL A 428 -6.86 -1.61 -3.33
N LYS A 429 -7.62 -0.98 -2.43
CA LYS A 429 -9.03 -1.33 -2.13
C LYS A 429 -9.94 -1.24 -3.35
N TYR A 430 -9.87 -0.13 -4.09
CA TYR A 430 -10.77 0.11 -5.22
C TYR A 430 -10.43 -0.79 -6.42
N LEU A 431 -9.15 -1.11 -6.59
CA LEU A 431 -8.70 -2.00 -7.65
C LEU A 431 -9.20 -3.43 -7.43
N THR A 432 -9.11 -3.95 -6.19
CA THR A 432 -9.69 -5.25 -5.82
C THR A 432 -11.20 -5.28 -6.00
N PHE A 433 -11.91 -4.22 -5.62
CA PHE A 433 -13.37 -4.16 -5.76
C PHE A 433 -13.81 -4.16 -7.24
N LEU A 434 -13.23 -3.28 -8.05
CA LEU A 434 -13.63 -3.11 -9.45
C LEU A 434 -13.37 -4.37 -10.29
N SER A 435 -12.23 -5.04 -10.09
CA SER A 435 -11.93 -6.28 -10.83
C SER A 435 -12.88 -7.41 -10.46
N ASN A 436 -13.08 -7.64 -9.16
CA ASN A 436 -13.98 -8.69 -8.68
C ASN A 436 -15.45 -8.44 -9.07
N PHE A 437 -15.88 -7.17 -9.11
CA PHE A 437 -17.24 -6.82 -9.52
C PHE A 437 -17.48 -7.16 -11.00
N PHE A 438 -16.50 -6.90 -11.86
CA PHE A 438 -16.58 -7.26 -13.27
C PHE A 438 -16.70 -8.78 -13.47
N PHE A 439 -15.87 -9.57 -12.78
CA PHE A 439 -15.96 -11.03 -12.84
C PHE A 439 -17.25 -11.59 -12.25
N SER A 440 -17.78 -10.98 -11.19
CA SER A 440 -19.07 -11.36 -10.60
C SER A 440 -20.22 -11.15 -11.59
N LEU A 441 -20.22 -10.04 -12.34
CA LEU A 441 -21.24 -9.79 -13.37
C LEU A 441 -21.19 -10.85 -14.48
N LEU A 442 -19.99 -11.16 -14.98
CA LEU A 442 -19.81 -12.20 -16.01
C LEU A 442 -20.24 -13.59 -15.50
N ALA A 443 -19.90 -13.94 -14.26
CA ALA A 443 -20.25 -15.22 -13.67
C ALA A 443 -21.76 -15.39 -13.45
N LEU A 444 -22.45 -14.33 -13.03
CA LEU A 444 -23.91 -14.33 -12.89
C LEU A 444 -24.61 -14.44 -14.24
N LEU A 445 -24.10 -13.78 -15.27
CA LEU A 445 -24.60 -13.92 -16.64
C LEU A 445 -24.43 -15.36 -17.15
N ALA A 446 -23.25 -15.98 -16.91
CA ALA A 446 -23.01 -17.37 -17.27
C ALA A 446 -23.92 -18.35 -16.51
N LEU A 447 -24.13 -18.12 -15.21
CA LEU A 447 -25.06 -18.90 -14.38
C LEU A 447 -26.49 -18.79 -14.92
N ALA A 448 -26.96 -17.57 -15.24
CA ALA A 448 -28.28 -17.34 -15.79
C ALA A 448 -28.47 -18.04 -17.14
N ALA A 449 -27.46 -17.98 -18.02
CA ALA A 449 -27.46 -18.68 -19.30
C ALA A 449 -27.50 -20.21 -19.12
N GLY A 450 -26.72 -20.77 -18.19
CA GLY A 450 -26.72 -22.20 -17.90
C GLY A 450 -28.06 -22.70 -17.33
N LEU A 451 -28.66 -21.95 -16.39
CA LEU A 451 -29.98 -22.27 -15.84
C LEU A 451 -31.08 -22.17 -16.89
N TRP A 452 -31.01 -21.16 -17.76
CA TRP A 452 -31.90 -21.04 -18.92
C TRP A 452 -31.76 -22.25 -19.86
N GLY A 453 -30.53 -22.65 -20.18
CA GLY A 453 -30.26 -23.81 -21.02
C GLY A 453 -30.84 -25.10 -20.44
N LEU A 454 -30.66 -25.36 -19.14
CA LEU A 454 -31.25 -26.51 -18.46
C LEU A 454 -32.78 -26.45 -18.42
N ALA A 455 -33.37 -25.26 -18.25
CA ALA A 455 -34.82 -25.10 -18.23
C ALA A 455 -35.47 -25.37 -19.59
N VAL A 456 -34.77 -25.06 -20.69
CA VAL A 456 -35.21 -25.34 -22.06
C VAL A 456 -35.02 -26.82 -22.41
N LYS A 457 -33.99 -27.50 -21.85
CA LYS A 457 -33.74 -28.93 -22.03
C LYS A 457 -34.78 -29.77 -21.27
N ARG A 458 -35.94 -29.94 -21.89
CA ARG A 458 -37.13 -30.57 -21.31
C ARG A 458 -37.04 -32.11 -21.37
N SER A 459 -36.13 -32.73 -20.59
CA SER A 459 -36.15 -34.12 -20.05
C SER A 459 -34.82 -34.45 -19.35
N PRO A 460 -34.81 -34.82 -18.06
CA PRO A 460 -33.63 -35.39 -17.42
C PRO A 460 -33.66 -36.92 -17.58
N GLU A 461 -33.27 -37.44 -18.75
CA GLU A 461 -32.84 -38.84 -18.82
C GLU A 461 -31.46 -38.90 -18.16
N SER A 462 -31.49 -39.10 -16.85
CA SER A 462 -30.34 -38.97 -15.97
C SER A 462 -29.31 -40.08 -16.23
N GLY A 463 -28.24 -39.74 -16.94
CA GLY A 463 -26.93 -40.38 -16.79
C GLY A 463 -26.31 -40.07 -15.43
N TRP A 464 -27.00 -40.37 -14.33
CA TRP A 464 -26.49 -40.27 -12.94
C TRP A 464 -25.52 -41.42 -12.57
N GLY A 465 -25.07 -42.22 -13.54
CA GLY A 465 -24.18 -43.36 -13.35
C GLY A 465 -22.70 -43.12 -13.66
N GLY A 466 -22.33 -41.96 -14.21
CA GLY A 466 -20.94 -41.62 -14.54
C GLY A 466 -20.31 -40.67 -13.51
N ALA A 467 -19.04 -40.88 -13.16
CA ALA A 467 -18.32 -40.08 -12.17
C ALA A 467 -18.05 -38.60 -12.58
N LEU A 468 -18.45 -38.19 -13.78
CA LEU A 468 -18.23 -36.84 -14.33
C LEU A 468 -19.53 -36.30 -14.97
N PRO A 469 -19.92 -35.03 -14.73
CA PRO A 469 -21.05 -34.40 -15.40
C PRO A 469 -20.71 -34.19 -16.88
N THR A 470 -21.38 -34.94 -17.75
CA THR A 470 -21.19 -34.88 -19.22
C THR A 470 -22.03 -33.79 -19.88
N ASP A 471 -22.97 -33.17 -19.16
CA ASP A 471 -23.81 -32.10 -19.72
C ASP A 471 -23.10 -30.73 -19.66
N PRO A 472 -22.82 -30.08 -20.81
CA PRO A 472 -22.15 -28.79 -20.86
C PRO A 472 -22.94 -27.66 -20.16
N MET A 473 -24.28 -27.73 -20.12
CA MET A 473 -25.10 -26.73 -19.41
C MET A 473 -24.94 -26.87 -17.89
N LEU A 474 -24.83 -28.10 -17.39
CA LEU A 474 -24.56 -28.36 -15.97
C LEU A 474 -23.16 -27.88 -15.57
N LEU A 475 -22.15 -28.09 -16.42
CA LEU A 475 -20.80 -27.56 -16.21
C LEU A 475 -20.79 -26.02 -16.17
N LEU A 476 -21.57 -25.37 -17.04
CA LEU A 476 -21.71 -23.91 -17.06
C LEU A 476 -22.38 -23.37 -15.79
N VAL A 477 -23.40 -24.06 -15.27
CA VAL A 477 -24.05 -23.71 -14.00
C VAL A 477 -23.11 -23.90 -12.82
N LEU A 478 -22.43 -25.05 -12.72
CA LEU A 478 -21.50 -25.34 -11.63
C LEU A 478 -20.31 -24.38 -11.64
N GLY A 479 -19.71 -24.13 -12.81
CA GLY A 479 -18.63 -23.16 -12.98
C GLY A 479 -19.07 -21.73 -12.68
N GLY A 480 -20.21 -21.30 -13.23
CA GLY A 480 -20.80 -19.99 -12.97
C GLY A 480 -21.11 -19.75 -11.50
N LEU A 481 -21.61 -20.78 -10.79
CA LEU A 481 -21.87 -20.72 -9.35
C LEU A 481 -20.59 -20.54 -8.54
N VAL A 482 -19.57 -21.37 -8.79
CA VAL A 482 -18.28 -21.30 -8.10
C VAL A 482 -17.63 -19.93 -8.30
N VAL A 483 -17.53 -19.47 -9.56
CA VAL A 483 -16.90 -18.16 -9.87
C VAL A 483 -17.73 -17.01 -9.28
N SER A 484 -19.06 -17.10 -9.26
CA SER A 484 -19.92 -16.09 -8.64
C SER A 484 -19.68 -15.99 -7.13
N VAL A 485 -19.60 -17.13 -6.42
CA VAL A 485 -19.34 -17.15 -4.96
C VAL A 485 -17.96 -16.59 -4.65
N VAL A 486 -16.93 -17.01 -5.40
CA VAL A 486 -15.56 -16.53 -5.19
C VAL A 486 -15.46 -15.03 -5.47
N SER A 487 -15.95 -14.55 -6.61
CA SER A 487 -15.90 -13.12 -6.97
C SER A 487 -16.73 -12.24 -6.03
N LEU A 488 -17.92 -12.69 -5.59
CA LEU A 488 -18.72 -12.00 -4.57
C LEU A 488 -17.97 -11.92 -3.24
N SER A 489 -17.25 -12.98 -2.85
CA SER A 489 -16.41 -12.94 -1.65
C SER A 489 -15.23 -11.98 -1.80
N GLY A 490 -14.63 -11.84 -2.99
CA GLY A 490 -13.65 -10.79 -3.27
C GLY A 490 -14.24 -9.38 -3.14
N CYS A 491 -15.43 -9.16 -3.70
CA CYS A 491 -16.13 -7.87 -3.65
C CYS A 491 -16.50 -7.47 -2.22
N LEU A 492 -17.20 -8.36 -1.51
CA LEU A 492 -17.66 -8.12 -0.14
C LEU A 492 -16.47 -8.07 0.83
N GLY A 493 -15.44 -8.88 0.62
CA GLY A 493 -14.20 -8.83 1.40
C GLY A 493 -13.47 -7.49 1.26
N ALA A 494 -13.43 -6.94 0.04
CA ALA A 494 -12.83 -5.63 -0.21
C ALA A 494 -13.69 -4.46 0.30
N LEU A 495 -15.01 -4.48 0.09
CA LEU A 495 -15.92 -3.41 0.52
C LEU A 495 -16.10 -3.36 2.03
N CYS A 496 -16.38 -4.52 2.64
CA CYS A 496 -16.67 -4.65 4.07
C CYS A 496 -15.40 -4.79 4.91
N GLU A 497 -14.21 -4.78 4.28
CA GLU A 497 -12.91 -4.93 4.96
C GLU A 497 -12.84 -6.20 5.82
N ASN A 498 -13.56 -7.26 5.40
CA ASN A 498 -13.69 -8.50 6.16
C ASN A 498 -12.56 -9.47 5.80
N ARG A 499 -11.63 -9.63 6.73
CA ARG A 499 -10.42 -10.46 6.57
C ARG A 499 -10.75 -11.94 6.35
N CYS A 500 -11.78 -12.48 7.00
CA CYS A 500 -12.17 -13.89 6.81
C CYS A 500 -12.65 -14.14 5.37
N LEU A 501 -13.45 -13.20 4.84
CA LEU A 501 -13.96 -13.27 3.47
C LEU A 501 -12.83 -13.12 2.44
N LEU A 502 -11.87 -12.23 2.71
CA LEU A 502 -10.73 -11.99 1.83
C LEU A 502 -9.69 -13.15 1.88
N HIS A 503 -9.51 -13.80 3.04
CA HIS A 503 -8.74 -15.05 3.13
C HIS A 503 -9.41 -16.20 2.39
N PHE A 504 -10.73 -16.32 2.48
CA PHE A 504 -11.50 -17.29 1.70
C PHE A 504 -11.31 -17.06 0.20
N TYR A 505 -11.43 -15.80 -0.26
CA TYR A 505 -11.16 -15.43 -1.64
C TYR A 505 -9.76 -15.84 -2.10
N CYS A 506 -8.71 -15.48 -1.35
CA CYS A 506 -7.33 -15.85 -1.71
C CYS A 506 -7.12 -17.37 -1.74
N GLY A 507 -7.67 -18.10 -0.76
CA GLY A 507 -7.60 -19.56 -0.73
C GLY A 507 -8.31 -20.20 -1.91
N ALA A 508 -9.50 -19.70 -2.28
CA ALA A 508 -10.25 -20.21 -3.41
C ALA A 508 -9.53 -19.96 -4.74
N VAL A 509 -8.96 -18.76 -4.96
CA VAL A 509 -8.17 -18.45 -6.16
C VAL A 509 -6.93 -19.34 -6.26
N LEU A 510 -6.25 -19.62 -5.14
CA LEU A 510 -5.12 -20.56 -5.11
C LEU A 510 -5.53 -21.99 -5.49
N ILE A 511 -6.69 -22.45 -5.04
CA ILE A 511 -7.23 -23.76 -5.43
C ILE A 511 -7.57 -23.77 -6.93
N CYS A 512 -8.18 -22.71 -7.46
CA CYS A 512 -8.45 -22.58 -8.90
C CYS A 512 -7.16 -22.67 -9.72
N LEU A 513 -6.11 -21.94 -9.35
CA LEU A 513 -4.80 -22.01 -10.00
C LEU A 513 -4.20 -23.44 -9.97
N ALA A 514 -4.33 -24.14 -8.85
CA ALA A 514 -3.86 -25.52 -8.73
C ALA A 514 -4.66 -26.48 -9.63
N LEU A 515 -5.99 -26.31 -9.70
CA LEU A 515 -6.87 -27.10 -10.56
C LEU A 515 -6.62 -26.83 -12.05
N GLU A 516 -6.40 -25.57 -12.44
CA GLU A 516 -6.05 -25.19 -13.81
C GLU A 516 -4.71 -25.77 -14.23
N ALA A 517 -3.70 -25.73 -13.35
CA ALA A 517 -2.41 -26.36 -13.60
C ALA A 517 -2.55 -27.87 -13.76
N LEU A 518 -3.30 -28.53 -12.88
CA LEU A 518 -3.58 -29.96 -12.97
C LEU A 518 -4.30 -30.31 -14.28
N ALA A 519 -5.37 -29.59 -14.62
CA ALA A 519 -6.12 -29.80 -15.86
C ALA A 519 -5.25 -29.60 -17.10
N GLY A 520 -4.43 -28.55 -17.12
CA GLY A 520 -3.46 -28.30 -18.20
C GLY A 520 -2.47 -29.43 -18.36
N THR A 521 -1.88 -29.93 -17.25
CA THR A 521 -0.97 -31.09 -17.30
C THR A 521 -1.65 -32.36 -17.78
N LEU A 522 -2.91 -32.60 -17.37
CA LEU A 522 -3.69 -33.76 -17.78
C LEU A 522 -4.01 -33.73 -19.28
N VAL A 523 -4.41 -32.57 -19.81
CA VAL A 523 -4.69 -32.38 -21.24
C VAL A 523 -3.44 -32.66 -22.09
N VAL A 524 -2.26 -32.22 -21.63
CA VAL A 524 -1.00 -32.49 -22.33
C VAL A 524 -0.62 -33.97 -22.23
N ALA A 525 -0.72 -34.58 -21.04
CA ALA A 525 -0.36 -35.98 -20.80
C ALA A 525 -1.28 -36.96 -21.55
N LEU A 526 -2.57 -36.64 -21.65
CA LEU A 526 -3.60 -37.50 -22.25
C LEU A 526 -4.01 -37.03 -23.65
N TRP A 527 -3.21 -36.20 -24.33
CA TRP A 527 -3.58 -35.66 -25.63
C TRP A 527 -3.87 -36.73 -26.69
N GLY A 528 -3.06 -37.80 -26.72
CA GLY A 528 -3.27 -38.95 -27.62
C GLY A 528 -4.57 -39.71 -27.32
N PRO A 529 -4.74 -40.24 -26.09
CA PRO A 529 -5.98 -40.90 -25.68
C PRO A 529 -7.24 -40.04 -25.84
N LEU A 530 -7.15 -38.73 -25.62
CA LEU A 530 -8.25 -37.78 -25.84
C LEU A 530 -8.65 -37.74 -27.32
N GLN A 531 -7.67 -37.72 -28.23
CA GLN A 531 -7.94 -37.79 -29.67
C GLN A 531 -8.63 -39.10 -30.04
N ASP A 532 -8.13 -40.23 -29.55
CA ASP A 532 -8.73 -41.54 -29.82
C ASP A 532 -10.16 -41.64 -29.27
N GLY A 533 -10.41 -41.09 -28.08
CA GLY A 533 -11.73 -41.00 -27.46
C GLY A 533 -12.71 -40.15 -28.28
N LEU A 534 -12.29 -38.96 -28.74
CA LEU A 534 -13.11 -38.11 -29.61
C LEU A 534 -13.45 -38.80 -30.93
N LYS A 535 -12.48 -39.49 -31.53
CA LYS A 535 -12.69 -40.28 -32.76
C LYS A 535 -13.70 -41.41 -32.52
N TYR A 536 -13.61 -42.10 -31.39
CA TYR A 536 -14.58 -43.14 -31.01
C TYR A 536 -15.99 -42.56 -30.80
N SER A 537 -16.11 -41.43 -30.09
CA SER A 537 -17.39 -40.74 -29.88
C SER A 537 -18.05 -40.32 -31.20
N LEU A 538 -17.29 -39.87 -32.19
CA LEU A 538 -17.84 -39.57 -33.53
C LEU A 538 -18.38 -40.84 -34.24
N HIS A 539 -17.73 -42.00 -34.06
CA HIS A 539 -18.26 -43.25 -34.62
C HIS A 539 -19.55 -43.69 -33.90
N ALA A 540 -19.56 -43.61 -32.57
CA ALA A 540 -20.76 -43.87 -31.78
C ALA A 540 -21.90 -42.92 -32.15
N ALA A 541 -21.59 -41.65 -32.45
CA ALA A 541 -22.55 -40.66 -32.93
C ALA A 541 -23.22 -41.03 -34.24
N ILE A 542 -22.47 -41.60 -35.20
CA ILE A 542 -23.05 -42.11 -36.45
C ILE A 542 -23.94 -43.33 -36.18
N ILE A 543 -23.50 -44.28 -35.35
CA ILE A 543 -24.25 -45.51 -35.08
C ILE A 543 -25.58 -45.19 -34.40
N HIS A 544 -25.56 -44.31 -33.39
CA HIS A 544 -26.71 -43.95 -32.56
C HIS A 544 -27.41 -42.65 -33.00
N TYR A 545 -27.20 -42.22 -34.24
CA TYR A 545 -27.67 -40.92 -34.75
C TYR A 545 -29.17 -40.67 -34.56
N TRP A 546 -30.01 -41.69 -34.67
CA TRP A 546 -31.47 -41.58 -34.48
C TRP A 546 -31.94 -41.94 -33.07
N ASP A 547 -31.06 -42.48 -32.23
CA ASP A 547 -31.40 -42.92 -30.88
C ASP A 547 -31.36 -41.76 -29.87
N ASP A 548 -30.50 -40.75 -30.12
CA ASP A 548 -30.32 -39.58 -29.26
C ASP A 548 -30.42 -38.27 -30.06
N PRO A 549 -31.47 -37.44 -29.82
CA PRO A 549 -31.64 -36.14 -30.47
C PRO A 549 -30.49 -35.16 -30.23
N ASP A 550 -29.81 -35.23 -29.07
CA ASP A 550 -28.68 -34.35 -28.76
C ASP A 550 -27.47 -34.74 -29.64
N LEU A 551 -27.26 -36.04 -29.84
CA LEU A 551 -26.17 -36.58 -30.66
C LEU A 551 -26.39 -36.30 -32.15
N CYS A 552 -27.64 -36.40 -32.61
CA CYS A 552 -28.07 -35.98 -33.94
C CYS A 552 -27.73 -34.52 -34.20
N PHE A 553 -28.17 -33.62 -33.32
CA PHE A 553 -27.90 -32.19 -33.43
C PHE A 553 -26.40 -31.89 -33.41
N LEU A 554 -25.65 -32.47 -32.47
CA LEU A 554 -24.20 -32.25 -32.36
C LEU A 554 -23.45 -32.72 -33.60
N LEU A 555 -23.77 -33.91 -34.12
CA LEU A 555 -23.12 -34.44 -35.31
C LEU A 555 -23.44 -33.60 -36.55
N ASP A 556 -24.69 -33.14 -36.70
CA ASP A 556 -25.09 -32.24 -37.78
C ASP A 556 -24.35 -30.90 -37.72
N GLN A 557 -24.20 -30.32 -36.52
CA GLN A 557 -23.42 -29.09 -36.35
C GLN A 557 -21.94 -29.29 -36.67
N VAL A 558 -21.36 -30.46 -36.32
CA VAL A 558 -19.98 -30.79 -36.67
C VAL A 558 -19.81 -30.93 -38.18
N GLN A 559 -20.71 -31.64 -38.86
CA GLN A 559 -20.64 -31.87 -40.31
C GLN A 559 -20.83 -30.57 -41.11
N LEU A 560 -21.80 -29.74 -40.72
CA LEU A 560 -22.03 -28.42 -41.32
C LEU A 560 -20.89 -27.44 -41.02
N GLY A 561 -20.40 -27.41 -39.78
CA GLY A 561 -19.37 -26.47 -39.33
C GLY A 561 -17.98 -26.76 -39.89
N LEU A 562 -17.63 -28.04 -40.06
CA LEU A 562 -16.34 -28.48 -40.59
C LEU A 562 -16.39 -28.85 -42.08
N GLN A 563 -17.56 -28.77 -42.73
CA GLN A 563 -17.75 -29.09 -44.15
C GLN A 563 -17.20 -30.49 -44.49
N CYS A 564 -17.70 -31.49 -43.80
CA CYS A 564 -17.23 -32.87 -43.85
C CYS A 564 -18.41 -33.84 -43.69
N CYS A 565 -18.22 -35.11 -44.09
CA CYS A 565 -19.25 -36.14 -43.94
C CYS A 565 -18.63 -37.45 -43.43
N GLY A 566 -19.27 -38.04 -42.42
CA GLY A 566 -18.76 -39.25 -41.75
C GLY A 566 -17.55 -38.98 -40.85
N VAL A 567 -16.89 -40.03 -40.33
CA VAL A 567 -15.76 -39.86 -39.40
C VAL A 567 -14.43 -39.79 -40.15
N LEU A 568 -14.11 -40.82 -40.91
CA LEU A 568 -12.95 -40.91 -41.81
C LEU A 568 -13.36 -40.71 -43.27
N SER A 569 -14.59 -41.11 -43.62
CA SER A 569 -15.16 -41.00 -44.96
C SER A 569 -16.69 -40.91 -44.93
N TYR A 570 -17.30 -40.35 -45.96
CA TYR A 570 -18.75 -40.33 -46.13
C TYR A 570 -19.38 -41.73 -46.09
N GLN A 571 -18.61 -42.78 -46.42
CA GLN A 571 -19.06 -44.17 -46.40
C GLN A 571 -19.30 -44.74 -44.99
N ASP A 572 -18.78 -44.08 -43.94
CA ASP A 572 -18.96 -44.54 -42.55
C ASP A 572 -20.45 -44.61 -42.14
N TRP A 573 -21.31 -43.86 -42.84
CA TRP A 573 -22.77 -43.93 -42.69
C TRP A 573 -23.39 -45.29 -43.00
N GLN A 574 -22.69 -46.18 -43.72
CA GLN A 574 -23.12 -47.57 -43.92
C GLN A 574 -23.17 -48.38 -42.61
N GLN A 575 -22.48 -47.91 -41.55
CA GLN A 575 -22.51 -48.52 -40.23
C GLN A 575 -23.81 -48.20 -39.46
N ASN A 576 -24.56 -47.17 -39.87
CA ASN A 576 -25.85 -46.83 -39.27
C ASN A 576 -26.98 -47.72 -39.85
N LEU A 577 -27.87 -48.21 -38.97
CA LEU A 577 -28.96 -49.11 -39.34
C LEU A 577 -29.93 -48.51 -40.38
N TYR A 578 -30.17 -47.20 -40.37
CA TYR A 578 -31.15 -46.55 -41.25
C TYR A 578 -30.57 -46.15 -42.62
N PHE A 579 -29.29 -45.76 -42.65
CA PHE A 579 -28.60 -45.30 -43.86
C PHE A 579 -27.91 -46.43 -44.63
N ASN A 580 -27.78 -47.62 -44.03
CA ASN A 580 -27.22 -48.79 -44.71
C ASN A 580 -28.03 -49.15 -45.98
N CYS A 581 -27.31 -49.46 -47.04
CA CYS A 581 -27.88 -49.84 -48.34
C CYS A 581 -28.73 -51.12 -48.32
N SER A 582 -28.51 -52.00 -47.35
CA SER A 582 -29.30 -53.23 -47.19
C SER A 582 -30.59 -53.01 -46.40
N SER A 583 -30.85 -51.78 -45.94
CA SER A 583 -32.01 -51.47 -45.10
C SER A 583 -33.29 -51.32 -45.94
N PRO A 584 -34.45 -51.74 -45.43
CA PRO A 584 -35.71 -51.68 -46.17
C PRO A 584 -36.36 -50.28 -46.16
N GLY A 585 -35.70 -49.27 -45.57
CA GLY A 585 -36.24 -47.92 -45.36
C GLY A 585 -35.98 -46.96 -46.52
N VAL A 586 -36.76 -45.86 -46.56
CA VAL A 586 -36.62 -44.81 -47.60
C VAL A 586 -35.28 -44.08 -47.57
N GLN A 587 -34.56 -44.15 -46.46
CA GLN A 587 -33.22 -43.56 -46.26
C GLN A 587 -32.08 -44.55 -46.57
N ALA A 588 -32.37 -45.74 -47.11
CA ALA A 588 -31.34 -46.68 -47.51
C ALA A 588 -30.41 -46.09 -48.59
N CYS A 589 -29.11 -46.34 -48.48
CA CYS A 589 -28.07 -45.74 -49.34
C CYS A 589 -28.07 -44.21 -49.40
N SER A 590 -28.63 -43.55 -48.38
CA SER A 590 -28.64 -42.09 -48.30
C SER A 590 -27.63 -41.56 -47.27
N LEU A 591 -27.40 -40.25 -47.32
CA LEU A 591 -26.65 -39.49 -46.31
C LEU A 591 -27.56 -38.43 -45.67
N PRO A 592 -27.30 -38.01 -44.43
CA PRO A 592 -28.04 -36.90 -43.83
C PRO A 592 -27.81 -35.58 -44.58
N ALA A 593 -28.76 -34.66 -44.44
CA ALA A 593 -28.72 -33.37 -45.12
C ALA A 593 -27.53 -32.48 -44.69
N SER A 594 -26.99 -32.70 -43.48
CA SER A 594 -25.80 -32.02 -42.97
C SER A 594 -24.51 -32.33 -43.75
N CYS A 595 -24.49 -33.39 -44.56
CA CYS A 595 -23.37 -33.75 -45.43
C CYS A 595 -23.36 -33.03 -46.80
N CYS A 596 -24.40 -32.29 -47.15
CA CYS A 596 -24.56 -31.71 -48.49
C CYS A 596 -23.83 -30.37 -48.66
N ILE A 597 -23.24 -30.15 -49.85
CA ILE A 597 -22.39 -28.98 -50.13
C ILE A 597 -23.21 -27.68 -50.22
N ASN A 598 -24.42 -27.74 -50.79
CA ASN A 598 -25.36 -26.62 -50.91
C ASN A 598 -26.78 -27.08 -50.52
N PRO A 599 -27.17 -27.02 -49.24
CA PRO A 599 -28.51 -27.43 -48.82
C PRO A 599 -29.65 -26.51 -49.32
N GLN A 600 -29.33 -25.42 -50.03
CA GLN A 600 -30.25 -24.31 -50.31
C GLN A 600 -30.15 -23.87 -51.77
N GLU A 601 -30.42 -24.78 -52.70
CA GLU A 601 -30.22 -24.49 -54.13
C GLU A 601 -31.34 -23.71 -54.82
N GLU A 602 -32.55 -23.54 -54.27
CA GLU A 602 -33.57 -22.68 -54.89
C GLU A 602 -34.69 -22.33 -53.89
N GLY A 603 -34.61 -21.17 -53.25
CA GLY A 603 -35.73 -20.55 -52.51
C GLY A 603 -36.20 -21.25 -51.23
N ALA A 604 -35.77 -20.74 -50.07
CA ALA A 604 -36.36 -20.87 -48.72
C ALA A 604 -36.69 -22.27 -48.12
N LEU A 605 -36.64 -23.39 -48.86
CA LEU A 605 -36.71 -24.74 -48.31
C LEU A 605 -35.35 -25.43 -48.38
N VAL A 606 -34.87 -25.95 -47.25
CA VAL A 606 -33.69 -26.82 -47.15
C VAL A 606 -33.98 -28.10 -47.94
N ASN A 607 -33.13 -28.44 -48.92
CA ASN A 607 -33.23 -29.70 -49.64
C ASN A 607 -32.80 -30.85 -48.73
N THR A 608 -33.73 -31.37 -47.93
CA THR A 608 -33.52 -32.52 -47.04
C THR A 608 -33.32 -33.83 -47.80
N GLN A 609 -33.41 -33.81 -49.15
CA GLN A 609 -33.29 -34.97 -50.01
C GLN A 609 -31.97 -35.03 -50.81
N CYS A 610 -31.08 -34.07 -50.63
CA CYS A 610 -29.80 -34.00 -51.34
C CYS A 610 -28.92 -35.26 -51.18
N GLY A 611 -29.01 -35.94 -50.02
CA GLY A 611 -28.23 -37.13 -49.73
C GLY A 611 -28.81 -38.45 -50.26
N PHE A 612 -29.99 -38.46 -50.90
CA PHE A 612 -30.67 -39.71 -51.28
C PHE A 612 -29.93 -40.45 -52.42
N GLY A 613 -29.64 -41.73 -52.20
CA GLY A 613 -29.00 -42.60 -53.20
C GLY A 613 -27.53 -42.27 -53.50
N VAL A 614 -26.93 -41.31 -52.78
CA VAL A 614 -25.55 -40.86 -53.04
C VAL A 614 -24.52 -41.98 -52.82
N LEU A 615 -24.79 -42.94 -51.93
CA LEU A 615 -23.91 -44.10 -51.71
C LEU A 615 -23.87 -45.08 -52.91
N HIS A 616 -24.77 -44.95 -53.90
CA HIS A 616 -24.74 -45.71 -55.15
C HIS A 616 -23.98 -45.02 -56.30
N LEU A 617 -23.68 -43.73 -56.15
CA LEU A 617 -23.00 -42.95 -57.18
C LEU A 617 -21.50 -43.23 -57.16
N ASP A 618 -20.84 -43.02 -58.31
CA ASP A 618 -19.39 -43.00 -58.38
C ASP A 618 -18.83 -41.79 -57.62
N GLN A 619 -17.61 -41.91 -57.11
CA GLN A 619 -17.01 -40.90 -56.24
C GLN A 619 -16.94 -39.50 -56.89
N ALA A 620 -16.79 -39.44 -58.22
CA ALA A 620 -16.77 -38.19 -58.96
C ALA A 620 -18.14 -37.48 -58.98
N ALA A 621 -19.24 -38.22 -59.16
CA ALA A 621 -20.59 -37.68 -59.08
C ALA A 621 -20.99 -37.35 -57.63
N ALA A 622 -20.62 -38.19 -56.66
CA ALA A 622 -20.89 -37.95 -55.24
C ALA A 622 -20.23 -36.66 -54.73
N GLY A 623 -19.01 -36.35 -55.18
CA GLY A 623 -18.26 -35.15 -54.79
C GLY A 623 -18.85 -33.82 -55.29
N GLN A 624 -19.85 -33.85 -56.19
CA GLN A 624 -20.59 -32.65 -56.60
C GLN A 624 -21.78 -32.35 -55.68
N ILE A 625 -22.21 -33.31 -54.86
CA ILE A 625 -23.44 -33.25 -54.07
C ILE A 625 -23.12 -33.18 -52.57
N VAL A 626 -22.14 -33.96 -52.10
CA VAL A 626 -21.79 -34.11 -50.69
C VAL A 626 -20.30 -33.97 -50.42
N TYR A 627 -19.96 -33.60 -49.18
CA TYR A 627 -18.56 -33.58 -48.74
C TYR A 627 -18.00 -35.00 -48.66
N LEU A 628 -16.91 -35.29 -49.38
CA LEU A 628 -16.30 -36.63 -49.40
C LEU A 628 -15.33 -36.89 -48.24
N GLN A 629 -14.78 -35.84 -47.63
CA GLN A 629 -13.81 -35.99 -46.54
C GLN A 629 -14.50 -36.31 -45.22
N GLY A 630 -13.92 -37.21 -44.44
CA GLY A 630 -14.35 -37.45 -43.05
C GLY A 630 -14.07 -36.26 -42.14
N CYS A 631 -14.86 -36.13 -41.08
CA CYS A 631 -14.75 -35.03 -40.12
C CYS A 631 -13.53 -35.12 -39.21
N TRP A 632 -13.02 -36.33 -38.91
CA TRP A 632 -11.88 -36.53 -38.03
C TRP A 632 -10.57 -35.86 -38.50
N PRO A 633 -10.08 -36.06 -39.74
CA PRO A 633 -8.84 -35.41 -40.18
C PRO A 633 -8.92 -33.88 -40.15
N VAL A 634 -10.08 -33.33 -40.50
CA VAL A 634 -10.35 -31.88 -40.46
C VAL A 634 -10.37 -31.37 -39.03
N LEU A 635 -11.09 -32.07 -38.15
CA LEU A 635 -11.16 -31.77 -36.73
C LEU A 635 -9.78 -31.85 -36.07
N GLN A 636 -8.97 -32.85 -36.42
CA GLN A 636 -7.62 -33.01 -35.89
C GLN A 636 -6.71 -31.85 -36.33
N GLN A 637 -6.81 -31.41 -37.58
CA GLN A 637 -6.07 -30.24 -38.06
C GLN A 637 -6.53 -28.96 -37.36
N TRP A 638 -7.83 -28.78 -37.20
CA TRP A 638 -8.41 -27.65 -36.48
C TRP A 638 -8.00 -27.61 -35.00
N LEU A 639 -8.01 -28.77 -34.31
CA LEU A 639 -7.57 -28.92 -32.92
C LEU A 639 -6.10 -28.52 -32.75
N ARG A 640 -5.23 -28.95 -33.67
CA ARG A 640 -3.80 -28.57 -33.65
C ARG A 640 -3.57 -27.07 -33.91
N GLY A 641 -4.39 -26.44 -34.73
CA GLY A 641 -4.32 -24.99 -34.95
C GLY A 641 -4.82 -24.19 -33.74
N SER A 642 -5.90 -24.67 -33.12
CA SER A 642 -6.57 -24.00 -32.00
C SER A 642 -5.85 -24.17 -30.67
N ILE A 643 -4.95 -25.15 -30.53
CA ILE A 643 -4.23 -25.35 -29.26
C ILE A 643 -3.35 -24.16 -28.86
N GLN A 644 -2.82 -23.40 -29.83
CA GLN A 644 -2.02 -22.21 -29.56
C GLN A 644 -2.87 -21.08 -28.99
N THR A 645 -4.06 -20.85 -29.53
CA THR A 645 -4.98 -19.82 -29.03
C THR A 645 -5.56 -20.22 -27.68
N ILE A 646 -5.97 -21.47 -27.50
CA ILE A 646 -6.45 -22.01 -26.23
C ILE A 646 -5.36 -21.93 -25.15
N GLY A 647 -4.12 -22.33 -25.49
CA GLY A 647 -2.97 -22.22 -24.58
C GLY A 647 -2.66 -20.77 -24.21
N GLY A 648 -2.72 -19.85 -25.16
CA GLY A 648 -2.56 -18.41 -24.91
C GLY A 648 -3.63 -17.86 -23.96
N CYS A 649 -4.90 -18.23 -24.16
CA CYS A 649 -5.99 -17.86 -23.27
C CYS A 649 -5.80 -18.43 -21.86
N ALA A 650 -5.37 -19.69 -21.73
CA ALA A 650 -5.11 -20.31 -20.42
C ALA A 650 -3.99 -19.58 -19.66
N ILE A 651 -2.90 -19.21 -20.33
CA ILE A 651 -1.81 -18.43 -19.72
C ILE A 651 -2.33 -17.05 -19.27
N ALA A 652 -3.13 -16.38 -20.10
CA ALA A 652 -3.70 -15.08 -19.75
C ALA A 652 -4.59 -15.17 -18.49
N VAL A 653 -5.40 -16.21 -18.35
CA VAL A 653 -6.24 -16.46 -17.16
C VAL A 653 -5.37 -16.63 -15.91
N VAL A 654 -4.32 -17.45 -15.97
CA VAL A 654 -3.37 -17.65 -14.85
C VAL A 654 -2.70 -16.33 -14.43
N MET A 655 -2.30 -15.51 -15.40
CA MET A 655 -1.69 -14.20 -15.13
C MET A 655 -2.68 -13.24 -14.46
N ILE A 656 -3.93 -13.21 -14.92
CA ILE A 656 -4.99 -12.41 -14.31
C ILE A 656 -5.23 -12.86 -12.86
N GLN A 657 -5.46 -14.15 -12.63
CA GLN A 657 -5.66 -14.70 -11.28
C GLN A 657 -4.47 -14.43 -10.35
N GLY A 658 -3.23 -14.55 -10.85
CA GLY A 658 -2.01 -14.26 -10.09
C GLY A 658 -1.92 -12.78 -9.69
N THR A 659 -2.26 -11.86 -10.60
CA THR A 659 -2.29 -10.42 -10.28
C THR A 659 -3.39 -10.09 -9.26
N GLU A 660 -4.59 -10.66 -9.40
CA GLU A 660 -5.67 -10.45 -8.43
C GLU A 660 -5.34 -11.00 -7.03
N LEU A 661 -4.70 -12.16 -6.98
CA LEU A 661 -4.22 -12.74 -5.73
C LEU A 661 -3.19 -11.84 -5.03
N LEU A 662 -2.26 -11.27 -5.81
CA LEU A 662 -1.25 -10.35 -5.28
C LEU A 662 -1.87 -9.06 -4.74
N VAL A 663 -2.84 -8.48 -5.46
CA VAL A 663 -3.56 -7.27 -5.01
C VAL A 663 -4.38 -7.56 -3.75
N ALA A 664 -5.09 -8.70 -3.70
CA ALA A 664 -5.84 -9.12 -2.51
C ALA A 664 -4.94 -9.40 -1.29
N ALA A 665 -3.76 -9.99 -1.51
CA ALA A 665 -2.76 -10.16 -0.46
C ALA A 665 -2.23 -8.82 0.07
N CYS A 666 -1.98 -7.85 -0.81
CA CYS A 666 -1.64 -6.48 -0.41
C CYS A 666 -2.76 -5.82 0.41
N LEU A 667 -4.02 -6.02 0.03
CA LEU A 667 -5.17 -5.52 0.80
C LEU A 667 -5.28 -6.20 2.17
N LEU A 668 -5.10 -7.53 2.25
CA LEU A 668 -5.06 -8.26 3.53
C LEU A 668 -3.98 -7.73 4.47
N ARG A 669 -2.78 -7.43 3.94
CA ARG A 669 -1.67 -6.83 4.71
C ARG A 669 -2.02 -5.43 5.20
N ALA A 670 -2.65 -4.61 4.36
CA ALA A 670 -3.12 -3.29 4.75
C ALA A 670 -4.18 -3.35 5.87
N LEU A 671 -5.15 -4.27 5.75
CA LEU A 671 -6.17 -4.51 6.77
C LEU A 671 -5.59 -5.14 8.05
N ALA A 672 -4.51 -5.92 7.93
CA ALA A 672 -3.76 -6.47 9.07
C ALA A 672 -3.14 -5.37 9.92
N ALA A 673 -2.44 -4.45 9.27
CA ALA A 673 -1.84 -3.30 9.91
C ALA A 673 -2.91 -2.41 10.57
N GLN A 674 -4.10 -2.31 9.99
CA GLN A 674 -5.22 -1.52 10.53
C GLN A 674 -5.93 -2.18 11.72
N LYS A 675 -6.25 -3.47 11.66
CA LYS A 675 -6.90 -4.17 12.80
C LYS A 675 -5.98 -4.25 14.02
N ALA A 676 -4.67 -4.40 13.80
CA ALA A 676 -3.69 -4.26 14.88
C ALA A 676 -3.74 -2.87 15.53
N ALA A 677 -4.13 -1.81 14.80
CA ALA A 677 -4.37 -0.49 15.38
C ALA A 677 -5.72 -0.38 16.13
N GLU A 678 -6.77 -1.07 15.66
CA GLU A 678 -8.14 -1.03 16.19
C GLU A 678 -8.37 -1.88 17.44
N ASP A 679 -7.80 -3.08 17.51
CA ASP A 679 -7.87 -3.94 18.71
C ASP A 679 -7.12 -3.30 19.91
N THR A 680 -6.60 -2.07 19.74
CA THR A 680 -5.98 -1.25 20.78
C THR A 680 -6.81 -0.03 21.22
N GLU A 681 -8.01 0.17 20.69
CA GLU A 681 -9.04 1.05 21.29
C GLU A 681 -9.95 0.19 22.21
N PRO A 682 -10.04 0.48 23.53
CA PRO A 682 -11.04 -0.18 24.36
C PRO A 682 -12.43 0.27 23.90
N SER A 683 -13.27 -0.70 23.59
CA SER A 683 -14.69 -0.50 23.28
C SER A 683 -15.39 0.04 24.52
N HIS A 684 -15.99 1.22 24.37
CA HIS A 684 -16.99 1.74 25.28
C HIS A 684 -18.08 0.69 25.50
N LEU A 685 -18.28 0.32 26.76
CA LEU A 685 -19.55 -0.09 27.33
C LEU A 685 -19.74 0.68 28.63
#